data_AF-A0A6G0TG77-F1
#
_entry.id   AF-A0A6G0TG77-F1
#
_cell.length_a   1.000
_cell.length_b   1.000
_cell.length_c   1.000
_cell.angle_alpha   90.00
_cell.angle_beta   90.00
_cell.angle_gamma   90.00
#
_symmetry.space_group_name_H-M   'P 1'
#
loop_
_entity.id
_entity.type
_entity.pdbx_description
1 polymer ?
#
loop_
_entity_poly.entity_id
_entity_poly.type
_entity_poly.pdbx_seq_one_letter_code
_entity_poly.pdbx_strand_id
1 'polypeptide(L)'
;MEDVELNNVCLTGSNDQLLKAVQSKDLELFKKLLEIGLGNSSINLDNIFDEPYHGTILDICCISTGRSEFAKILLSVGVDVNVINKNRKKAPIHLAAANGCKDALYVLLEHPPTNINLLDSDGNSALHLAVKAGNVECTELLLNSNNIKANQLNRKGFTPAYMAAVSKNKNDELMMAFITCPKVDLDIFIWDKSLRSVINEKYPHLKEEIPPEGTRNITDQCDNPFVYLYSNDIEGFISHITSTKLLDLNSHDGRHTYLQYACDFGLPKVVQVLLNLDVDPNGICPSNTKYAIFIASFRGFSDIIQMFLDSKKCICYQTNNGSALLEVIKGSDENHNSLDVNTDLCDHDRSFKILLRKSETSPFELDINQSDDKGNTCLHYAAKIGDRDSILSLLEKGAYIGKRNVLGDPPLADINPKILESHLNKCVKTNGKSPKDINYEIICSYNFLCPPKVYKQKDIDNYQTQLEGQEYIPENIPETDPLLYISEVPELRPLLKHPVLTSFLHLKWFAIKRYYKVNLAFYIGFWALLTIYTLLTFKIEIQNSNLSLTQDNVTEFSTNNIPYSSDTAVYLWVMVLGFLIALIFRELFQLISSPITYIMSLENWLEISLIILTSFLLLCEMSCISNRNQISAIVILLSWGELILLVGRHPTLATHLEMFKRVTKNFLQFLIWYSILIIAFALSFYMLFRNDADADNKFNDPSSATFKTIVMLTGEFDTFGSLPFSLHPIVSHALFLLFIFLIAIVLVNLLNGLAVSDTQAIRADAEIVAHVSRVKLIHYFEKMAVGDPFSWFHKAQNQISNFGYNIPSLCTRRFYLKIRLFPDALQDSEIKILTNQRNFVDFGSSAKKSQIGCIANCQGYYLEKEIVNEAKSVIKLNSEGTEKSCTEILDIFIEKFNTVEKQMEEIKKMLNALNTKSEVDSISSSNNFSVLTGSNKS
;
A
#
# COMPACT_ATOMS: atom_id res chain seq x y z
N MET A 1 -18.93 38.63 -46.62
CA MET A 1 -17.71 38.24 -45.89
C MET A 1 -18.06 37.08 -44.98
N GLU A 2 -18.60 36.04 -45.61
CA GLU A 2 -18.76 34.69 -45.08
C GLU A 2 -17.72 33.86 -45.84
N ASP A 3 -17.23 32.78 -45.26
CA ASP A 3 -16.19 31.85 -45.76
C ASP A 3 -14.73 32.16 -45.39
N VAL A 4 -14.40 32.22 -44.09
CA VAL A 4 -13.09 31.71 -43.60
C VAL A 4 -13.25 31.30 -42.13
N GLU A 5 -13.42 29.99 -41.85
CA GLU A 5 -12.91 29.29 -40.65
C GLU A 5 -13.38 27.81 -40.50
N LEU A 6 -13.90 27.15 -41.55
CA LEU A 6 -14.33 25.74 -41.44
C LEU A 6 -13.32 24.66 -41.88
N ASN A 7 -12.07 25.02 -42.18
CA ASN A 7 -11.06 24.07 -42.65
C ASN A 7 -9.77 24.16 -41.82
N ASN A 8 -9.74 23.47 -40.67
CA ASN A 8 -8.55 22.85 -40.07
C ASN A 8 -8.82 22.40 -38.62
N VAL A 9 -9.81 21.53 -38.41
CA VAL A 9 -9.86 20.70 -37.21
C VAL A 9 -9.72 19.27 -37.68
N CYS A 10 -8.65 18.59 -37.26
CA CYS A 10 -8.57 17.13 -37.35
C CYS A 10 -9.86 16.57 -36.72
N LEU A 11 -10.77 16.06 -37.55
CA LEU A 11 -11.99 15.38 -37.13
C LEU A 11 -11.62 14.03 -36.52
N THR A 12 -10.99 14.06 -35.35
CA THR A 12 -10.93 12.91 -34.46
C THR A 12 -12.31 12.79 -33.85
N GLY A 13 -13.10 11.78 -34.22
CA GLY A 13 -14.38 11.50 -33.59
C GLY A 13 -14.16 11.21 -32.11
N SER A 14 -14.22 12.24 -31.26
CA SER A 14 -14.07 12.14 -29.81
C SER A 14 -15.45 12.22 -29.16
N ASN A 15 -15.58 11.60 -27.99
CA ASN A 15 -16.83 11.60 -27.21
C ASN A 15 -17.34 13.02 -26.94
N ASP A 16 -16.45 14.00 -26.76
CA ASP A 16 -16.80 15.41 -26.53
C ASP A 16 -17.44 16.09 -27.75
N GLN A 17 -17.01 15.72 -28.97
CA GLN A 17 -17.60 16.24 -30.20
C GLN A 17 -19.01 15.66 -30.42
N LEU A 18 -19.22 14.38 -30.12
CA LEU A 18 -20.55 13.79 -30.13
C LEU A 18 -21.48 14.46 -29.11
N LEU A 19 -20.98 14.74 -27.90
CA LEU A 19 -21.75 15.46 -26.88
C LEU A 19 -22.15 16.86 -27.37
N LYS A 20 -21.22 17.61 -27.98
CA LYS A 20 -21.51 18.94 -28.55
C LYS A 20 -22.59 18.87 -29.62
N ALA A 21 -22.58 17.85 -30.49
CA ALA A 21 -23.60 17.64 -31.52
C ALA A 21 -25.00 17.42 -30.93
N VAL A 22 -25.09 16.63 -29.84
CA VAL A 22 -26.35 16.40 -29.11
C VAL A 22 -26.84 17.67 -28.39
N GLN A 23 -25.91 18.51 -27.90
CA GLN A 23 -26.24 19.80 -27.30
C GLN A 23 -26.75 20.81 -28.34
N SER A 24 -26.11 20.89 -29.51
CA SER A 24 -26.51 21.79 -30.61
C SER A 24 -27.73 21.29 -31.39
N LYS A 25 -28.21 20.07 -31.11
CA LYS A 25 -29.28 19.38 -31.85
C LYS A 25 -28.95 19.19 -33.34
N ASP A 26 -27.67 19.08 -33.67
CA ASP A 26 -27.21 18.85 -35.05
C ASP A 26 -27.15 17.34 -35.36
N LEU A 27 -28.21 16.84 -35.99
CA LEU A 27 -28.37 15.43 -36.32
C LEU A 27 -27.41 14.96 -37.42
N GLU A 28 -27.10 15.81 -38.40
CA GLU A 28 -26.21 15.45 -39.51
C GLU A 28 -24.76 15.34 -39.05
N LEU A 29 -24.32 16.31 -38.24
CA LEU A 29 -22.98 16.29 -37.65
C LEU A 29 -22.83 15.08 -36.72
N PHE A 30 -23.86 14.76 -35.92
CA PHE A 30 -23.84 13.59 -35.06
C PHE A 30 -23.70 12.28 -35.84
N LYS A 31 -24.46 12.08 -36.93
CA LYS A 31 -24.34 10.87 -37.78
C LYS A 31 -22.93 10.74 -38.38
N LYS A 32 -22.39 11.83 -38.93
CA LYS A 32 -21.03 11.83 -39.51
C LYS A 32 -19.96 11.50 -38.48
N LEU A 33 -20.03 12.09 -37.29
CA LEU A 33 -19.08 11.80 -36.22
C LEU A 33 -19.18 10.36 -35.71
N LEU A 34 -20.39 9.81 -35.64
CA LEU A 34 -20.64 8.44 -35.21
C LEU A 34 -20.06 7.43 -36.22
N GLU A 35 -20.27 7.65 -37.51
CA GLU A 35 -19.69 6.82 -38.58
C GLU A 35 -18.16 6.83 -38.57
N ILE A 36 -17.54 8.02 -38.47
CA ILE A 36 -16.08 8.17 -38.41
C ILE A 36 -15.51 7.51 -37.14
N GLY A 37 -16.17 7.72 -36.00
CA GLY A 37 -15.71 7.22 -34.71
C GLY A 37 -15.81 5.71 -34.55
N LEU A 38 -16.86 5.09 -35.08
CA LEU A 38 -17.00 3.63 -35.14
C LEU A 38 -15.98 3.00 -36.11
N GLY A 39 -15.72 3.66 -37.25
CA GLY A 39 -14.74 3.17 -38.23
C GLY A 39 -13.30 3.14 -37.72
N ASN A 40 -12.95 4.06 -36.81
CA ASN A 40 -11.59 4.18 -36.23
C ASN A 40 -11.46 3.62 -34.81
N SER A 41 -12.51 2.98 -34.26
CA SER A 41 -12.54 2.51 -32.87
C SER A 41 -12.24 3.58 -31.82
N SER A 42 -12.45 4.86 -32.14
CA SER A 42 -12.01 6.00 -31.32
C SER A 42 -13.05 6.48 -30.30
N ILE A 43 -14.27 5.93 -30.37
CA ILE A 43 -15.44 6.36 -29.57
C ILE A 43 -15.88 5.21 -28.67
N ASN A 44 -16.11 5.55 -27.40
CA ASN A 44 -16.77 4.67 -26.45
C ASN A 44 -18.18 5.23 -26.19
N LEU A 45 -19.21 4.56 -26.68
CA LEU A 45 -20.61 4.99 -26.56
C LEU A 45 -21.13 4.88 -25.12
N ASP A 46 -20.51 4.02 -24.32
CA ASP A 46 -20.80 3.86 -22.89
C ASP A 46 -19.97 4.82 -22.02
N ASN A 47 -19.27 5.78 -22.64
CA ASN A 47 -18.53 6.80 -21.90
C ASN A 47 -19.47 7.65 -21.05
N ILE A 48 -19.16 7.74 -19.76
CA ILE A 48 -19.91 8.53 -18.78
C ILE A 48 -19.27 9.92 -18.72
N PHE A 49 -20.07 10.96 -18.99
CA PHE A 49 -19.61 12.35 -18.84
C PHE A 49 -19.78 12.82 -17.40
N ASP A 50 -18.79 13.57 -16.91
CA ASP A 50 -18.78 14.18 -15.57
C ASP A 50 -19.76 15.37 -15.47
N GLU A 51 -19.64 16.18 -14.40
CA GLU A 51 -20.42 17.41 -14.16
C GLU A 51 -20.55 18.28 -15.44
N PRO A 52 -21.76 18.73 -15.82
CA PRO A 52 -23.05 18.61 -15.12
C PRO A 52 -23.92 17.41 -15.58
N TYR A 53 -23.43 16.54 -16.48
CA TYR A 53 -24.27 15.54 -17.15
C TYR A 53 -24.40 14.25 -16.36
N HIS A 54 -23.33 13.75 -15.74
CA HIS A 54 -23.33 12.53 -14.92
C HIS A 54 -23.99 11.34 -15.65
N GLY A 55 -23.64 11.07 -16.90
CA GLY A 55 -24.25 9.96 -17.67
C GLY A 55 -23.77 9.80 -19.09
N THR A 56 -24.25 8.74 -19.75
CA THR A 56 -23.91 8.43 -21.15
C THR A 56 -24.62 9.36 -22.13
N ILE A 57 -24.25 9.33 -23.41
CA ILE A 57 -24.96 10.11 -24.43
C ILE A 57 -26.44 9.70 -24.50
N LEU A 58 -26.72 8.40 -24.35
CA LEU A 58 -28.09 7.89 -24.30
C LEU A 58 -28.87 8.46 -23.11
N ASP A 59 -28.26 8.54 -21.92
CA ASP A 59 -28.87 9.18 -20.75
C ASP A 59 -29.21 10.65 -21.03
N ILE A 60 -28.30 11.40 -21.68
CA ILE A 60 -28.47 12.82 -22.01
C ILE A 60 -29.61 13.05 -23.01
N CYS A 61 -29.80 12.13 -23.96
CA CYS A 61 -30.93 12.14 -24.88
C CYS A 61 -32.27 11.88 -24.17
N CYS A 62 -32.27 11.10 -23.08
CA CYS A 62 -33.47 10.77 -22.32
C CYS A 62 -33.88 11.86 -21.32
N ILE A 63 -32.97 12.77 -20.95
CA ILE A 63 -33.24 13.85 -19.96
C ILE A 63 -33.91 15.07 -20.60
N SER A 64 -33.57 15.41 -21.85
CA SER A 64 -34.04 16.65 -22.48
C SER A 64 -34.98 16.38 -23.66
N THR A 65 -35.99 17.22 -23.79
CA THR A 65 -36.98 17.15 -24.88
C THR A 65 -36.35 17.45 -26.24
N GLY A 66 -36.87 16.79 -27.29
CA GLY A 66 -36.44 16.99 -28.67
C GLY A 66 -35.11 16.33 -29.06
N ARG A 67 -34.69 15.27 -28.34
CA ARG A 67 -33.47 14.46 -28.65
C ARG A 67 -33.78 12.98 -28.95
N SER A 68 -35.04 12.63 -29.18
CA SER A 68 -35.49 11.25 -29.43
C SER A 68 -34.83 10.62 -30.66
N GLU A 69 -34.62 11.39 -31.73
CA GLU A 69 -33.92 10.93 -32.94
C GLU A 69 -32.47 10.52 -32.68
N PHE A 70 -31.76 11.24 -31.79
CA PHE A 70 -30.40 10.88 -31.38
C PHE A 70 -30.39 9.56 -30.60
N ALA A 71 -31.36 9.36 -29.69
CA ALA A 71 -31.53 8.10 -28.98
C ALA A 71 -31.81 6.94 -29.95
N LYS A 72 -32.66 7.15 -30.96
CA LYS A 72 -32.98 6.14 -31.98
C LYS A 72 -31.75 5.70 -32.77
N ILE A 73 -30.89 6.66 -33.15
CA ILE A 73 -29.62 6.36 -33.84
C ILE A 73 -28.67 5.58 -32.92
N LEU A 74 -28.51 5.99 -31.67
CA LEU A 74 -27.64 5.30 -30.71
C LEU A 74 -28.08 3.85 -30.47
N LEU A 75 -29.38 3.61 -30.34
CA LEU A 75 -29.94 2.26 -30.18
C LEU A 75 -29.69 1.40 -31.43
N SER A 76 -29.75 1.98 -32.63
CA SER A 76 -29.45 1.25 -33.88
C SER A 76 -27.98 0.79 -34.00
N VAL A 77 -27.08 1.39 -33.23
CA VAL A 77 -25.66 1.03 -33.17
C VAL A 77 -25.37 -0.06 -32.13
N GLY A 78 -26.38 -0.50 -31.38
CA GLY A 78 -26.26 -1.60 -30.42
C GLY A 78 -25.84 -1.18 -29.00
N VAL A 79 -26.08 0.08 -28.61
CA VAL A 79 -25.91 0.53 -27.23
C VAL A 79 -26.85 -0.25 -26.30
N ASP A 80 -26.33 -0.76 -25.18
CA ASP A 80 -27.17 -1.43 -24.19
C ASP A 80 -28.08 -0.42 -23.48
N VAL A 81 -29.38 -0.58 -23.70
CA VAL A 81 -30.44 0.29 -23.21
C VAL A 81 -30.77 0.06 -21.73
N ASN A 82 -30.36 -1.07 -21.16
CA ASN A 82 -30.71 -1.47 -19.80
C ASN A 82 -29.63 -1.13 -18.76
N VAL A 83 -28.56 -0.43 -19.17
CA VAL A 83 -27.47 -0.05 -18.28
C VAL A 83 -27.96 0.93 -17.22
N ILE A 84 -27.70 0.60 -15.95
CA ILE A 84 -27.97 1.51 -14.83
C ILE A 84 -26.76 2.40 -14.62
N ASN A 85 -26.97 3.70 -14.74
CA ASN A 85 -25.97 4.71 -14.47
C ASN A 85 -25.56 4.67 -12.99
N LYS A 86 -24.26 4.50 -12.71
CA LYS A 86 -23.73 4.39 -11.33
C LYS A 86 -23.94 5.66 -10.49
N ASN A 87 -23.83 6.84 -11.11
CA ASN A 87 -23.95 8.13 -10.42
C ASN A 87 -25.42 8.48 -10.16
N ARG A 88 -26.28 8.33 -11.19
CA ARG A 88 -27.71 8.66 -11.13
C ARG A 88 -28.59 7.55 -10.57
N LYS A 89 -28.05 6.33 -10.50
CA LYS A 89 -28.73 5.10 -10.06
C LYS A 89 -30.02 4.78 -10.83
N LYS A 90 -30.05 5.16 -12.12
CA LYS A 90 -31.20 5.06 -13.02
C LYS A 90 -30.75 4.58 -14.39
N ALA A 91 -31.65 3.95 -15.13
CA ALA A 91 -31.43 3.53 -16.51
C ALA A 91 -32.04 4.57 -17.48
N PRO A 92 -31.72 4.54 -18.78
CA PRO A 92 -32.31 5.43 -19.78
C PRO A 92 -33.84 5.55 -19.70
N ILE A 93 -34.55 4.41 -19.54
CA ILE A 93 -36.01 4.39 -19.41
C ILE A 93 -36.51 5.09 -18.14
N HIS A 94 -35.78 4.95 -17.03
CA HIS A 94 -36.07 5.65 -15.78
C HIS A 94 -35.89 7.17 -15.91
N LEU A 95 -34.88 7.60 -16.66
CA LEU A 95 -34.61 9.03 -16.92
C LEU A 95 -35.68 9.64 -17.83
N ALA A 96 -36.09 8.94 -18.89
CA ALA A 96 -37.15 9.40 -19.77
C ALA A 96 -38.48 9.57 -19.02
N ALA A 97 -38.86 8.58 -18.20
CA ALA A 97 -40.07 8.63 -17.40
C ALA A 97 -40.01 9.73 -16.31
N ALA A 98 -38.88 9.87 -15.60
CA ALA A 98 -38.74 10.86 -14.53
C ALA A 98 -38.74 12.32 -15.03
N ASN A 99 -38.30 12.57 -16.26
CA ASN A 99 -38.31 13.91 -16.87
C ASN A 99 -39.55 14.17 -17.74
N GLY A 100 -40.44 13.17 -17.91
CA GLY A 100 -41.62 13.31 -18.73
C GLY A 100 -41.35 13.38 -20.24
N CYS A 101 -40.23 12.84 -20.70
CA CYS A 101 -39.82 12.86 -22.10
C CYS A 101 -40.53 11.75 -22.90
N LYS A 102 -41.78 11.99 -23.31
CA LYS A 102 -42.60 11.00 -24.02
C LYS A 102 -41.96 10.43 -25.28
N ASP A 103 -41.33 11.28 -26.10
CA ASP A 103 -40.77 10.87 -27.38
C ASP A 103 -39.55 9.95 -27.18
N ALA A 104 -38.72 10.25 -26.18
CA ALA A 104 -37.60 9.39 -25.80
C ALA A 104 -38.10 8.06 -25.23
N LEU A 105 -39.13 8.11 -24.38
CA LEU A 105 -39.76 6.91 -23.81
C LEU A 105 -40.37 6.03 -24.91
N TYR A 106 -41.04 6.63 -25.90
CA TYR A 106 -41.60 5.93 -27.05
C TYR A 106 -40.50 5.22 -27.87
N VAL A 107 -39.40 5.92 -28.18
CA VAL A 107 -38.24 5.32 -28.88
C VAL A 107 -37.63 4.16 -28.10
N LEU A 108 -37.53 4.26 -26.78
CA LEU A 108 -37.03 3.19 -25.93
C LEU A 108 -37.99 1.98 -25.92
N LEU A 109 -39.31 2.21 -25.86
CA LEU A 109 -40.33 1.16 -25.86
C LEU A 109 -40.43 0.43 -27.21
N GLU A 110 -40.19 1.12 -28.32
CA GLU A 110 -40.13 0.49 -29.66
C GLU A 110 -38.88 -0.40 -29.82
N HIS A 111 -37.82 -0.16 -29.05
CA HIS A 111 -36.59 -0.94 -29.12
C HIS A 111 -36.75 -2.30 -28.39
N PRO A 112 -36.74 -3.45 -29.11
CA PRO A 112 -37.09 -4.76 -28.52
C PRO A 112 -36.25 -5.20 -27.30
N PRO A 113 -34.93 -4.89 -27.21
CA PRO A 113 -34.11 -5.21 -26.05
C PRO A 113 -34.49 -4.48 -24.75
N THR A 114 -35.34 -3.46 -24.80
CA THR A 114 -35.65 -2.63 -23.64
C THR A 114 -36.48 -3.37 -22.60
N ASN A 115 -35.94 -3.47 -21.38
CA ASN A 115 -36.68 -4.02 -20.25
C ASN A 115 -37.55 -2.94 -19.59
N ILE A 116 -38.84 -2.94 -19.94
CA ILE A 116 -39.85 -1.99 -19.43
C ILE A 116 -40.00 -2.06 -17.89
N ASN A 117 -39.75 -3.23 -17.31
CA ASN A 117 -39.96 -3.51 -15.90
C ASN A 117 -38.66 -3.45 -15.07
N LEU A 118 -37.60 -2.86 -15.63
CA LEU A 118 -36.37 -2.62 -14.88
C LEU A 118 -36.69 -1.76 -13.63
N LEU A 119 -35.96 -2.01 -12.54
CA LEU A 119 -36.12 -1.28 -11.28
C LEU A 119 -34.91 -0.38 -11.06
N ASP A 120 -35.15 0.84 -10.58
CA ASP A 120 -34.07 1.74 -10.14
C ASP A 120 -33.57 1.37 -8.73
N SER A 121 -32.59 2.12 -8.21
CA SER A 121 -32.04 1.85 -6.88
C SER A 121 -33.01 2.03 -5.72
N ASP A 122 -34.18 2.63 -5.93
CA ASP A 122 -35.24 2.78 -4.93
C ASP A 122 -36.35 1.72 -5.12
N GLY A 123 -36.15 0.77 -6.03
CA GLY A 123 -37.13 -0.25 -6.41
C GLY A 123 -38.26 0.30 -7.28
N ASN A 124 -38.13 1.51 -7.83
CA ASN A 124 -39.15 2.11 -8.69
C ASN A 124 -38.97 1.62 -10.12
N SER A 125 -40.05 1.14 -10.74
CA SER A 125 -40.10 0.97 -12.20
C SER A 125 -40.27 2.33 -12.91
N ALA A 126 -40.09 2.34 -14.23
CA ALA A 126 -40.37 3.52 -15.06
C ALA A 126 -41.78 4.10 -14.80
N LEU A 127 -42.78 3.25 -14.55
CA LEU A 127 -44.15 3.66 -14.26
C LEU A 127 -44.26 4.44 -12.94
N HIS A 128 -43.55 4.03 -11.88
CA HIS A 128 -43.48 4.79 -10.63
C HIS A 128 -42.87 6.18 -10.84
N LEU A 129 -41.83 6.28 -11.67
CA LEU A 129 -41.15 7.54 -11.93
C LEU A 129 -41.99 8.50 -12.76
N ALA A 130 -42.76 7.99 -13.75
CA ALA A 130 -43.72 8.78 -14.51
C ALA A 130 -44.83 9.35 -13.60
N VAL A 131 -45.34 8.53 -12.67
CA VAL A 131 -46.31 8.96 -11.64
C VAL A 131 -45.71 10.01 -10.71
N LYS A 132 -44.48 9.80 -10.23
CA LYS A 132 -43.78 10.75 -9.37
C LYS A 132 -43.56 12.10 -10.06
N ALA A 133 -43.32 12.09 -11.37
CA ALA A 133 -43.21 13.30 -12.19
C ALA A 133 -44.58 13.95 -12.50
N GLY A 134 -45.69 13.24 -12.28
CA GLY A 134 -47.04 13.70 -12.59
C GLY A 134 -47.37 13.71 -14.08
N ASN A 135 -46.62 12.99 -14.91
CA ASN A 135 -46.79 13.01 -16.37
C ASN A 135 -47.79 11.93 -16.83
N VAL A 136 -48.99 12.38 -17.21
CA VAL A 136 -50.10 11.51 -17.66
C VAL A 136 -49.73 10.78 -18.96
N GLU A 137 -49.20 11.50 -19.95
CA GLU A 137 -48.86 10.94 -21.28
C GLU A 137 -47.83 9.81 -21.17
N CYS A 138 -46.76 9.98 -20.39
CA CYS A 138 -45.79 8.91 -20.15
C CYS A 138 -46.39 7.72 -19.41
N THR A 139 -47.33 7.97 -18.50
CA THR A 139 -48.02 6.92 -17.72
C THR A 139 -48.93 6.10 -18.63
N GLU A 140 -49.72 6.74 -19.49
CA GLU A 140 -50.57 6.06 -20.48
C GLU A 140 -49.75 5.25 -21.48
N LEU A 141 -48.64 5.80 -22.00
CA LEU A 141 -47.73 5.08 -22.88
C LEU A 141 -47.19 3.79 -22.25
N LEU A 142 -46.81 3.84 -20.96
CA LEU A 142 -46.32 2.67 -20.24
C LEU A 142 -47.44 1.66 -19.95
N LEU A 143 -48.63 2.12 -19.53
CA LEU A 143 -49.78 1.24 -19.25
C LEU A 143 -50.31 0.52 -20.50
N ASN A 144 -50.25 1.18 -21.66
CA ASN A 144 -50.65 0.60 -22.94
C ASN A 144 -49.66 -0.44 -23.48
N SER A 145 -48.45 -0.51 -22.94
CA SER A 145 -47.46 -1.50 -23.38
C SER A 145 -47.85 -2.93 -22.94
N ASN A 146 -47.59 -3.93 -23.79
CA ASN A 146 -48.11 -5.29 -23.56
C ASN A 146 -47.54 -5.97 -22.31
N ASN A 147 -46.24 -5.79 -22.03
CA ASN A 147 -45.50 -6.54 -21.01
C ASN A 147 -45.30 -5.76 -19.68
N ILE A 148 -46.02 -4.66 -19.46
CA ILE A 148 -45.88 -3.85 -18.24
C ILE A 148 -46.42 -4.59 -17.00
N LYS A 149 -45.59 -4.68 -15.96
CA LYS A 149 -46.00 -5.09 -14.60
C LYS A 149 -46.59 -3.88 -13.88
N ALA A 150 -47.86 -3.59 -14.16
CA ALA A 150 -48.54 -2.39 -13.65
C ALA A 150 -48.64 -2.34 -12.12
N ASN A 151 -48.62 -3.50 -11.47
CA ASN A 151 -48.79 -3.65 -10.02
C ASN A 151 -47.47 -3.87 -9.27
N GLN A 152 -46.32 -3.70 -9.94
CA GLN A 152 -45.01 -3.86 -9.31
C GLN A 152 -44.90 -2.97 -8.07
N LEU A 153 -44.48 -3.53 -6.94
CA LEU A 153 -44.27 -2.76 -5.72
C LEU A 153 -42.85 -2.15 -5.71
N ASN A 154 -42.73 -0.91 -5.27
CA ASN A 154 -41.45 -0.31 -4.91
C ASN A 154 -41.02 -0.69 -3.47
N ARG A 155 -39.87 -0.20 -3.02
CA ARG A 155 -39.36 -0.48 -1.66
C ARG A 155 -40.25 0.00 -0.50
N LYS A 156 -41.14 0.95 -0.75
CA LYS A 156 -42.12 1.38 0.27
C LYS A 156 -43.34 0.45 0.32
N GLY A 157 -43.38 -0.60 -0.50
CA GLY A 157 -44.54 -1.46 -0.68
C GLY A 157 -45.67 -0.78 -1.45
N PHE A 158 -45.38 0.25 -2.25
CA PHE A 158 -46.40 0.95 -3.03
C PHE A 158 -46.41 0.47 -4.48
N THR A 159 -47.61 0.22 -5.01
CA THR A 159 -47.81 0.17 -6.46
C THR A 159 -47.75 1.59 -7.06
N PRO A 160 -47.50 1.75 -8.37
CA PRO A 160 -47.59 3.05 -9.03
C PRO A 160 -48.96 3.69 -8.83
N ALA A 161 -50.05 2.91 -8.87
CA ALA A 161 -51.41 3.39 -8.65
C ALA A 161 -51.63 3.86 -7.21
N TYR A 162 -51.08 3.15 -6.22
CA TYR A 162 -51.13 3.61 -4.83
C TYR A 162 -50.31 4.87 -4.61
N MET A 163 -49.12 4.96 -5.23
CA MET A 163 -48.30 6.16 -5.19
C MET A 163 -49.03 7.37 -5.80
N ALA A 164 -49.76 7.18 -6.90
CA ALA A 164 -50.64 8.19 -7.50
C ALA A 164 -51.75 8.62 -6.53
N ALA A 165 -52.46 7.65 -5.95
CA ALA A 165 -53.56 7.90 -5.02
C ALA A 165 -53.09 8.67 -3.77
N VAL A 166 -51.88 8.39 -3.28
CA VAL A 166 -51.34 8.99 -2.05
C VAL A 166 -50.52 10.25 -2.29
N SER A 167 -50.22 10.59 -3.54
CA SER A 167 -49.47 11.78 -3.93
C SER A 167 -50.11 13.08 -3.39
N LYS A 168 -49.28 14.09 -3.10
CA LYS A 168 -49.75 15.39 -2.60
C LYS A 168 -50.48 16.20 -3.68
N ASN A 169 -50.04 16.07 -4.93
CA ASN A 169 -50.65 16.72 -6.09
C ASN A 169 -51.66 15.75 -6.69
N LYS A 170 -52.93 15.87 -6.28
CA LYS A 170 -54.00 15.07 -6.85
C LYS A 170 -54.13 15.37 -8.35
N ASN A 171 -54.07 14.33 -9.17
CA ASN A 171 -54.23 14.44 -10.61
C ASN A 171 -55.29 13.42 -11.04
N ASP A 172 -56.49 13.93 -11.32
CA ASP A 172 -57.65 13.12 -11.64
C ASP A 172 -57.46 12.37 -12.96
N GLU A 173 -56.82 13.00 -13.97
CA GLU A 173 -56.48 12.36 -15.26
C GLU A 173 -55.51 11.19 -15.07
N LEU A 174 -54.49 11.37 -14.23
CA LEU A 174 -53.52 10.31 -13.92
C LEU A 174 -54.18 9.14 -13.17
N MET A 175 -55.04 9.44 -12.19
CA MET A 175 -55.79 8.42 -11.46
C MET A 175 -56.77 7.69 -12.39
N MET A 176 -57.38 8.41 -13.33
CA MET A 176 -58.26 7.84 -14.34
C MET A 176 -57.55 6.91 -15.31
N ALA A 177 -56.31 7.21 -15.71
CA ALA A 177 -55.50 6.29 -16.51
C ALA A 177 -55.27 4.93 -15.79
N PHE A 178 -55.11 4.93 -14.46
CA PHE A 178 -55.03 3.69 -13.68
C PHE A 178 -56.38 2.98 -13.52
N ILE A 179 -57.47 3.73 -13.37
CA ILE A 179 -58.83 3.16 -13.27
C ILE A 179 -59.30 2.59 -14.61
N THR A 180 -58.92 3.15 -15.75
CA THR A 180 -59.32 2.63 -17.07
C THR A 180 -58.49 1.41 -17.49
N CYS A 181 -57.26 1.29 -17.00
CA CYS A 181 -56.37 0.18 -17.35
C CYS A 181 -56.76 -1.14 -16.64
N PRO A 182 -57.10 -2.22 -17.39
CA PRO A 182 -57.53 -3.49 -16.80
C PRO A 182 -56.39 -4.27 -16.12
N LYS A 183 -55.13 -3.94 -16.42
CA LYS A 183 -53.93 -4.59 -15.86
C LYS A 183 -53.66 -4.16 -14.40
N VAL A 184 -54.26 -3.07 -13.95
CA VAL A 184 -54.03 -2.49 -12.62
C VAL A 184 -54.92 -3.17 -11.60
N ASP A 185 -54.35 -3.62 -10.49
CA ASP A 185 -55.07 -4.17 -9.35
C ASP A 185 -55.51 -3.04 -8.42
N LEU A 186 -56.83 -2.80 -8.36
CA LEU A 186 -57.45 -1.82 -7.47
C LEU A 186 -57.77 -2.40 -6.10
N ASP A 187 -57.79 -3.73 -5.99
CA ASP A 187 -58.19 -4.47 -4.80
C ASP A 187 -56.95 -4.94 -4.00
N ILE A 188 -55.74 -4.57 -4.44
CA ILE A 188 -54.49 -4.85 -3.74
C ILE A 188 -54.49 -4.20 -2.34
N PHE A 189 -54.14 -5.00 -1.34
CA PHE A 189 -53.96 -4.54 0.04
C PHE A 189 -52.52 -4.08 0.23
N ILE A 190 -52.36 -2.81 0.60
CA ILE A 190 -51.06 -2.24 0.97
C ILE A 190 -51.18 -1.86 2.44
N TRP A 191 -50.47 -2.62 3.28
CA TRP A 191 -50.64 -2.60 4.73
C TRP A 191 -52.11 -2.86 5.12
N ASP A 192 -52.73 -1.97 5.90
CA ASP A 192 -54.08 -2.16 6.42
C ASP A 192 -55.20 -1.60 5.51
N LYS A 193 -54.87 -1.00 4.36
CA LYS A 193 -55.84 -0.36 3.47
C LYS A 193 -55.75 -0.93 2.04
N SER A 194 -56.90 -1.24 1.45
CA SER A 194 -56.98 -1.57 0.02
C SER A 194 -56.81 -0.31 -0.82
N LEU A 195 -56.20 -0.41 -2.00
CA LEU A 195 -56.07 0.72 -2.93
C LEU A 195 -57.44 1.35 -3.23
N ARG A 196 -58.48 0.54 -3.44
CA ARG A 196 -59.88 0.97 -3.59
C ARG A 196 -60.36 1.85 -2.43
N SER A 197 -60.08 1.47 -1.19
CA SER A 197 -60.45 2.28 -0.02
C SER A 197 -59.76 3.65 -0.01
N VAL A 198 -58.49 3.69 -0.41
CA VAL A 198 -57.69 4.92 -0.49
C VAL A 198 -58.18 5.83 -1.61
N ILE A 199 -58.53 5.27 -2.77
CA ILE A 199 -59.12 6.04 -3.88
C ILE A 199 -60.46 6.64 -3.45
N ASN A 200 -61.33 5.85 -2.81
CA ASN A 200 -62.62 6.34 -2.31
C ASN A 200 -62.47 7.47 -1.27
N GLU A 201 -61.46 7.40 -0.41
CA GLU A 201 -61.17 8.42 0.60
C GLU A 201 -60.62 9.71 -0.04
N LYS A 202 -59.77 9.60 -1.06
CA LYS A 202 -59.03 10.74 -1.64
C LYS A 202 -59.65 11.35 -2.90
N TYR A 203 -60.38 10.56 -3.69
CA TYR A 203 -61.02 10.92 -4.97
C TYR A 203 -62.52 10.52 -4.96
N PRO A 204 -63.35 11.16 -4.11
CA PRO A 204 -64.75 10.77 -3.94
C PRO A 204 -65.60 10.92 -5.22
N HIS A 205 -65.18 11.79 -6.15
CA HIS A 205 -65.88 12.02 -7.41
C HIS A 205 -65.63 10.92 -8.48
N LEU A 206 -64.54 10.14 -8.36
CA LEU A 206 -64.22 9.04 -9.28
C LEU A 206 -64.86 7.71 -8.85
N LYS A 207 -65.61 7.70 -7.74
CA LYS A 207 -66.18 6.48 -7.14
C LYS A 207 -67.12 5.73 -8.08
N GLU A 208 -67.86 6.45 -8.93
CA GLU A 208 -68.79 5.87 -9.89
C GLU A 208 -68.07 5.20 -11.08
N GLU A 209 -66.82 5.57 -11.34
CA GLU A 209 -66.02 5.06 -12.45
C GLU A 209 -65.17 3.84 -12.07
N ILE A 210 -65.14 3.47 -10.78
CA ILE A 210 -64.39 2.30 -10.30
C ILE A 210 -65.17 1.01 -10.62
N PRO A 211 -64.58 0.05 -11.36
CA PRO A 211 -65.24 -1.21 -11.67
C PRO A 211 -65.51 -2.03 -10.39
N PRO A 212 -66.58 -2.85 -10.34
CA PRO A 212 -66.93 -3.61 -9.14
C PRO A 212 -65.84 -4.63 -8.77
N GLU A 213 -65.72 -4.94 -7.47
CA GLU A 213 -64.71 -5.84 -6.93
C GLU A 213 -64.67 -7.19 -7.66
N GLY A 214 -63.47 -7.68 -7.97
CA GLY A 214 -63.28 -9.00 -8.60
C GLY A 214 -63.62 -9.08 -10.10
N THR A 215 -63.94 -7.98 -10.78
CA THR A 215 -64.18 -7.99 -12.24
C THR A 215 -62.91 -8.08 -13.09
N ARG A 216 -61.73 -7.79 -12.52
CA ARG A 216 -60.46 -7.88 -13.23
C ARG A 216 -59.82 -9.24 -13.00
N ASN A 217 -59.68 -10.04 -14.07
CA ASN A 217 -58.84 -11.24 -14.05
C ASN A 217 -57.36 -10.83 -14.09
N ILE A 218 -56.81 -10.52 -12.92
CA ILE A 218 -55.39 -10.17 -12.77
C ILE A 218 -54.61 -11.48 -12.63
N THR A 219 -53.93 -11.88 -13.70
CA THR A 219 -53.05 -13.05 -13.69
C THR A 219 -51.71 -12.79 -13.03
N ASP A 220 -51.34 -11.50 -12.90
CA ASP A 220 -50.13 -11.05 -12.22
C ASP A 220 -50.45 -10.84 -10.73
N GLN A 221 -50.65 -11.93 -9.99
CA GLN A 221 -50.57 -11.86 -8.53
C GLN A 221 -49.16 -11.37 -8.17
N CYS A 222 -49.06 -10.18 -7.58
CA CYS A 222 -47.82 -9.64 -7.06
C CYS A 222 -47.43 -10.38 -5.78
N ASP A 223 -47.04 -11.64 -5.92
CA ASP A 223 -46.21 -12.31 -4.93
C ASP A 223 -44.84 -11.65 -5.03
N ASN A 224 -44.65 -10.56 -4.27
CA ASN A 224 -43.33 -9.98 -4.01
C ASN A 224 -42.89 -10.40 -2.61
N PRO A 225 -42.11 -11.48 -2.47
CA PRO A 225 -41.66 -11.99 -1.18
C PRO A 225 -40.90 -10.95 -0.34
N PHE A 226 -40.34 -9.89 -0.95
CA PHE A 226 -39.71 -8.80 -0.21
C PHE A 226 -40.66 -8.08 0.75
N VAL A 227 -41.98 -8.10 0.52
CA VAL A 227 -42.95 -7.47 1.42
C VAL A 227 -42.86 -8.07 2.82
N TYR A 228 -42.73 -9.39 2.94
CA TYR A 228 -42.53 -10.08 4.22
C TYR A 228 -41.19 -9.69 4.88
N LEU A 229 -40.13 -9.51 4.09
CA LEU A 229 -38.83 -9.07 4.61
C LEU A 229 -38.85 -7.61 5.10
N TYR A 230 -39.59 -6.72 4.42
CA TYR A 230 -39.74 -5.32 4.82
C TYR A 230 -40.64 -5.15 6.04
N SER A 231 -41.65 -6.01 6.21
CA SER A 231 -42.50 -6.03 7.41
C SER A 231 -41.89 -6.81 8.57
N ASN A 232 -40.70 -7.40 8.39
CA ASN A 232 -40.02 -8.27 9.34
C ASN A 232 -40.81 -9.56 9.69
N ASP A 233 -41.68 -10.02 8.79
CA ASP A 233 -42.40 -11.30 8.89
C ASP A 233 -41.56 -12.45 8.31
N ILE A 234 -40.59 -12.92 9.10
CA ILE A 234 -39.63 -13.95 8.69
C ILE A 234 -40.32 -15.30 8.43
N GLU A 235 -41.31 -15.68 9.24
CA GLU A 235 -41.98 -16.98 9.13
C GLU A 235 -42.95 -16.99 7.93
N GLY A 236 -43.64 -15.88 7.68
CA GLY A 236 -44.43 -15.66 6.46
C GLY A 236 -43.56 -15.78 5.20
N PHE A 237 -42.38 -15.14 5.19
CA PHE A 237 -41.42 -15.28 4.11
C PHE A 237 -41.01 -16.75 3.90
N ILE A 238 -40.51 -17.43 4.94
CA ILE A 238 -40.02 -18.82 4.83
C ILE A 238 -41.10 -19.78 4.31
N SER A 239 -42.31 -19.66 4.83
CA SER A 239 -43.43 -20.51 4.40
C SER A 239 -43.77 -20.31 2.92
N HIS A 240 -43.76 -19.06 2.46
CA HIS A 240 -44.03 -18.71 1.07
C HIS A 240 -42.99 -19.35 0.14
N ILE A 241 -41.69 -19.09 0.35
CA ILE A 241 -40.63 -19.58 -0.55
C ILE A 241 -40.56 -21.11 -0.58
N THR A 242 -40.84 -21.76 0.55
CA THR A 242 -40.81 -23.24 0.65
C THR A 242 -42.01 -23.88 -0.07
N SER A 243 -43.14 -23.19 -0.14
CA SER A 243 -44.37 -23.67 -0.77
C SER A 243 -44.39 -23.50 -2.30
N THR A 244 -43.78 -22.43 -2.82
CA THR A 244 -43.80 -22.09 -4.25
C THR A 244 -42.59 -22.64 -4.99
N LYS A 245 -42.79 -23.72 -5.76
CA LYS A 245 -41.73 -24.39 -6.57
C LYS A 245 -41.22 -23.60 -7.79
N LEU A 246 -41.86 -22.49 -8.15
CA LEU A 246 -41.64 -21.74 -9.41
C LEU A 246 -41.03 -20.35 -9.19
N LEU A 247 -40.55 -20.05 -7.98
CA LEU A 247 -40.10 -18.71 -7.62
C LEU A 247 -38.59 -18.54 -7.92
N ASP A 248 -38.23 -17.45 -8.60
CA ASP A 248 -36.83 -17.09 -8.83
C ASP A 248 -36.21 -16.55 -7.52
N LEU A 249 -35.39 -17.38 -6.89
CA LEU A 249 -34.73 -17.08 -5.62
C LEU A 249 -33.59 -16.05 -5.75
N ASN A 250 -33.17 -15.71 -6.97
CA ASN A 250 -32.17 -14.67 -7.24
C ASN A 250 -32.82 -13.34 -7.63
N SER A 251 -34.14 -13.22 -7.54
CA SER A 251 -34.83 -11.97 -7.78
C SER A 251 -34.38 -10.88 -6.78
N HIS A 252 -34.43 -9.63 -7.24
CA HIS A 252 -33.88 -8.49 -6.52
C HIS A 252 -34.87 -7.32 -6.47
N ASP A 253 -34.81 -6.54 -5.40
CA ASP A 253 -35.60 -5.32 -5.22
C ASP A 253 -34.97 -4.07 -5.87
N GLY A 254 -33.88 -4.25 -6.61
CA GLY A 254 -33.10 -3.16 -7.20
C GLY A 254 -31.94 -2.63 -6.32
N ARG A 255 -31.73 -3.13 -5.08
CA ARG A 255 -30.46 -3.03 -4.29
C ARG A 255 -29.95 -4.40 -3.91
N HIS A 256 -30.85 -5.27 -3.49
CA HIS A 256 -30.51 -6.50 -2.80
C HIS A 256 -31.26 -7.65 -3.46
N THR A 257 -30.55 -8.75 -3.68
CA THR A 257 -31.18 -10.08 -3.74
C THR A 257 -31.71 -10.47 -2.36
N TYR A 258 -32.57 -11.48 -2.26
CA TYR A 258 -33.04 -11.97 -0.94
C TYR A 258 -31.88 -12.30 0.01
N LEU A 259 -30.83 -12.90 -0.55
CA LEU A 259 -29.64 -13.26 0.21
C LEU A 259 -28.82 -12.04 0.63
N GLN A 260 -28.61 -11.06 -0.27
CA GLN A 260 -27.95 -9.79 0.07
C GLN A 260 -28.73 -9.04 1.16
N TYR A 261 -30.06 -9.02 1.10
CA TYR A 261 -30.92 -8.36 2.10
C TYR A 261 -30.78 -9.05 3.46
N ALA A 262 -30.93 -10.39 3.50
CA ALA A 262 -30.79 -11.16 4.73
C ALA A 262 -29.41 -10.97 5.39
N CYS A 263 -28.37 -10.76 4.59
CA CYS A 263 -27.01 -10.47 5.07
C CYS A 263 -26.80 -9.02 5.52
N ASP A 264 -27.49 -8.03 4.94
CA ASP A 264 -27.36 -6.61 5.35
C ASP A 264 -28.08 -6.33 6.67
N PHE A 265 -29.22 -7.00 6.91
CA PHE A 265 -30.07 -6.79 8.09
C PHE A 265 -29.88 -7.82 9.21
N GLY A 266 -29.08 -8.87 8.98
CA GLY A 266 -28.76 -9.86 10.02
C GLY A 266 -29.88 -10.86 10.29
N LEU A 267 -30.37 -11.53 9.25
CA LEU A 267 -31.46 -12.51 9.32
C LEU A 267 -30.95 -13.96 9.16
N PRO A 268 -30.34 -14.58 10.20
CA PRO A 268 -29.65 -15.86 10.08
C PRO A 268 -30.56 -17.02 9.67
N LYS A 269 -31.80 -17.06 10.19
CA LYS A 269 -32.80 -18.08 9.80
C LYS A 269 -33.09 -18.05 8.30
N VAL A 270 -33.25 -16.85 7.74
CA VAL A 270 -33.51 -16.65 6.32
C VAL A 270 -32.31 -17.09 5.49
N VAL A 271 -31.10 -16.69 5.88
CA VAL A 271 -29.87 -17.13 5.20
C VAL A 271 -29.73 -18.65 5.21
N GLN A 272 -29.98 -19.30 6.35
CA GLN A 272 -29.89 -20.76 6.45
C GLN A 272 -30.85 -21.47 5.49
N VAL A 273 -32.10 -21.03 5.41
CA VAL A 273 -33.09 -21.59 4.49
C VAL A 273 -32.71 -21.34 3.03
N LEU A 274 -32.30 -20.11 2.68
CA LEU A 274 -31.87 -19.76 1.33
C LEU A 274 -30.62 -20.54 0.90
N LEU A 275 -29.66 -20.76 1.78
CA LEU A 275 -28.47 -21.57 1.47
C LEU A 275 -28.79 -23.06 1.29
N ASN A 276 -29.80 -23.59 2.00
CA ASN A 276 -30.29 -24.95 1.82
C ASN A 276 -31.07 -25.15 0.52
N LEU A 277 -31.72 -24.09 0.01
CA LEU A 277 -32.34 -24.05 -1.33
C LEU A 277 -31.28 -23.78 -2.39
N ASP A 278 -31.57 -23.95 -3.69
CA ASP A 278 -30.59 -23.79 -4.79
C ASP A 278 -30.32 -22.31 -5.19
N VAL A 279 -30.18 -21.42 -4.20
CA VAL A 279 -29.84 -19.99 -4.40
C VAL A 279 -28.38 -19.85 -4.83
N ASP A 280 -28.09 -18.96 -5.77
CA ASP A 280 -26.71 -18.60 -6.11
C ASP A 280 -26.14 -17.69 -4.99
N PRO A 281 -25.16 -18.14 -4.20
CA PRO A 281 -24.61 -17.32 -3.12
C PRO A 281 -23.80 -16.11 -3.64
N ASN A 282 -23.41 -16.12 -4.91
CA ASN A 282 -22.68 -15.03 -5.55
C ASN A 282 -23.59 -14.13 -6.39
N GLY A 283 -24.92 -14.32 -6.31
CA GLY A 283 -25.90 -13.48 -6.99
C GLY A 283 -25.79 -12.01 -6.57
N ILE A 284 -25.56 -11.13 -7.55
CA ILE A 284 -25.43 -9.68 -7.36
C ILE A 284 -26.56 -8.93 -8.06
N CYS A 285 -26.88 -7.75 -7.55
CA CYS A 285 -27.81 -6.81 -8.18
C CYS A 285 -27.02 -5.74 -8.97
N PRO A 286 -27.49 -5.25 -10.13
CA PRO A 286 -26.75 -4.26 -10.93
C PRO A 286 -26.38 -2.96 -10.18
N SER A 287 -27.15 -2.60 -9.15
CA SER A 287 -26.88 -1.41 -8.32
C SER A 287 -25.95 -1.71 -7.13
N ASN A 288 -25.88 -2.96 -6.67
CA ASN A 288 -25.03 -3.41 -5.56
C ASN A 288 -24.23 -4.63 -5.99
N THR A 289 -23.01 -4.36 -6.43
CA THR A 289 -22.07 -5.36 -6.93
C THR A 289 -21.33 -6.10 -5.81
N LYS A 290 -21.61 -5.82 -4.54
CA LYS A 290 -20.98 -6.54 -3.41
C LYS A 290 -21.65 -7.91 -3.23
N TYR A 291 -20.85 -8.97 -3.11
CA TYR A 291 -21.37 -10.30 -2.77
C TYR A 291 -22.03 -10.30 -1.40
N ALA A 292 -23.02 -11.19 -1.21
CA ALA A 292 -23.74 -11.31 0.06
C ALA A 292 -22.79 -11.56 1.25
N ILE A 293 -21.73 -12.34 1.04
CA ILE A 293 -20.71 -12.55 2.07
C ILE A 293 -19.89 -11.30 2.38
N PHE A 294 -19.57 -10.46 1.40
CA PHE A 294 -18.86 -9.19 1.66
C PHE A 294 -19.72 -8.25 2.49
N ILE A 295 -21.03 -8.24 2.25
CA ILE A 295 -22.00 -7.46 3.05
C ILE A 295 -22.06 -8.02 4.48
N ALA A 296 -22.20 -9.34 4.66
CA ALA A 296 -22.22 -9.97 5.98
C ALA A 296 -20.91 -9.72 6.76
N SER A 297 -19.77 -9.83 6.07
CA SER A 297 -18.45 -9.49 6.61
C SER A 297 -18.36 -8.03 7.04
N PHE A 298 -18.78 -7.11 6.17
CA PHE A 298 -18.77 -5.68 6.46
C PHE A 298 -19.64 -5.31 7.66
N ARG A 299 -20.78 -5.98 7.86
CA ARG A 299 -21.64 -5.79 9.05
C ARG A 299 -21.17 -6.55 10.29
N GLY A 300 -20.24 -7.49 10.15
CA GLY A 300 -19.72 -8.30 11.26
C GLY A 300 -20.67 -9.41 11.73
N PHE A 301 -21.55 -9.95 10.89
CA PHE A 301 -22.46 -11.03 11.31
C PHE A 301 -21.77 -12.40 11.34
N SER A 302 -21.13 -12.72 12.47
CA SER A 302 -20.27 -13.92 12.60
C SER A 302 -21.00 -15.23 12.32
N ASP A 303 -22.25 -15.35 12.76
CA ASP A 303 -23.02 -16.60 12.59
C ASP A 303 -23.44 -16.80 11.13
N ILE A 304 -23.75 -15.71 10.41
CA ILE A 304 -24.06 -15.75 8.97
C ILE A 304 -22.82 -16.15 8.18
N ILE A 305 -21.65 -15.58 8.50
CA ILE A 305 -20.37 -15.95 7.88
C ILE A 305 -20.06 -17.43 8.12
N GLN A 306 -20.29 -17.92 9.34
CA GLN A 306 -20.14 -19.33 9.67
C GLN A 306 -21.06 -20.22 8.81
N MET A 307 -22.32 -19.81 8.59
CA MET A 307 -23.25 -20.54 7.71
C MET A 307 -22.76 -20.59 6.25
N PHE A 308 -22.22 -19.48 5.72
CA PHE A 308 -21.60 -19.48 4.39
C PHE A 308 -20.43 -20.44 4.31
N LEU A 309 -19.56 -20.41 5.32
CA LEU A 309 -18.38 -21.27 5.38
C LEU A 309 -18.74 -22.75 5.54
N ASP A 310 -19.84 -23.08 6.20
CA ASP A 310 -20.31 -24.46 6.39
C ASP A 310 -21.13 -24.97 5.20
N SER A 311 -21.56 -24.07 4.31
CA SER A 311 -22.24 -24.44 3.07
C SER A 311 -21.29 -25.16 2.10
N LYS A 312 -21.82 -26.14 1.37
CA LYS A 312 -21.07 -26.87 0.33
C LYS A 312 -21.04 -26.14 -1.03
N LYS A 313 -21.53 -24.91 -1.09
CA LYS A 313 -21.66 -24.13 -2.33
C LYS A 313 -20.37 -23.39 -2.66
N CYS A 314 -20.15 -23.12 -3.96
CA CYS A 314 -19.02 -22.32 -4.41
C CYS A 314 -19.28 -20.84 -4.11
N ILE A 315 -18.56 -20.27 -3.15
CA ILE A 315 -18.71 -18.87 -2.72
C ILE A 315 -17.44 -18.10 -3.04
N CYS A 316 -17.58 -16.88 -3.57
CA CYS A 316 -16.47 -15.97 -3.86
C CYS A 316 -16.07 -15.19 -2.59
N TYR A 317 -15.09 -15.70 -1.86
CA TYR A 317 -14.52 -15.02 -0.68
C TYR A 317 -13.48 -13.95 -1.05
N GLN A 318 -13.06 -13.89 -2.31
CA GLN A 318 -11.98 -13.05 -2.78
C GLN A 318 -12.21 -12.61 -4.23
N THR A 319 -11.95 -11.33 -4.52
CA THR A 319 -12.06 -10.70 -5.86
C THR A 319 -10.82 -9.89 -6.16
N ASN A 320 -10.58 -9.47 -7.40
CA ASN A 320 -9.45 -8.59 -7.72
C ASN A 320 -9.40 -7.30 -6.88
N ASN A 321 -10.55 -6.83 -6.39
CA ASN A 321 -10.70 -5.52 -5.76
C ASN A 321 -10.96 -5.60 -4.24
N GLY A 322 -10.93 -6.80 -3.64
CA GLY A 322 -11.13 -6.97 -2.21
C GLY A 322 -11.47 -8.41 -1.79
N SER A 323 -11.34 -8.65 -0.47
CA SER A 323 -11.61 -9.94 0.17
C SER A 323 -12.65 -9.79 1.29
N ALA A 324 -13.30 -10.91 1.65
CA ALA A 324 -14.22 -10.94 2.78
C ALA A 324 -13.53 -10.53 4.10
N LEU A 325 -12.24 -10.83 4.26
CA LEU A 325 -11.43 -10.45 5.41
C LEU A 325 -11.20 -8.92 5.47
N LEU A 326 -10.93 -8.30 4.33
CA LEU A 326 -10.75 -6.86 4.19
C LEU A 326 -12.02 -6.11 4.61
N GLU A 327 -13.19 -6.61 4.18
CA GLU A 327 -14.47 -5.99 4.48
C GLU A 327 -14.82 -6.04 5.97
N VAL A 328 -14.45 -7.11 6.70
CA VAL A 328 -14.66 -7.18 8.17
C VAL A 328 -13.95 -6.04 8.89
N ILE A 329 -12.68 -5.79 8.56
CA ILE A 329 -11.86 -4.75 9.19
C ILE A 329 -12.36 -3.35 8.78
N LYS A 330 -12.77 -3.17 7.52
CA LYS A 330 -13.39 -1.91 7.08
C LYS A 330 -14.67 -1.61 7.87
N GLY A 331 -15.50 -2.64 8.07
CA GLY A 331 -16.72 -2.55 8.85
C GLY A 331 -16.53 -2.11 10.29
N SER A 332 -15.45 -2.58 10.95
CA SER A 332 -15.21 -2.27 12.36
C SER A 332 -14.90 -0.80 12.67
N ASP A 333 -14.50 0.00 11.67
CA ASP A 333 -14.27 1.45 11.82
C ASP A 333 -15.57 2.27 11.64
N GLU A 334 -16.60 1.69 11.02
CA GLU A 334 -17.83 2.42 10.70
C GLU A 334 -18.91 2.25 11.79
N ASN A 335 -19.44 3.38 12.30
CA ASN A 335 -20.58 3.37 13.22
C ASN A 335 -21.86 2.93 12.49
N HIS A 336 -22.25 1.66 12.64
CA HIS A 336 -23.49 1.11 12.09
C HIS A 336 -24.76 1.57 12.86
N ASN A 337 -24.99 2.87 12.99
CA ASN A 337 -26.16 3.44 13.69
C ASN A 337 -27.37 3.62 12.75
N SER A 338 -27.78 2.56 12.03
CA SER A 338 -29.06 2.55 11.30
C SER A 338 -30.13 1.85 12.13
N LEU A 339 -31.27 2.52 12.37
CA LEU A 339 -32.38 2.07 13.22
C LEU A 339 -32.96 0.68 12.88
N ASP A 340 -32.70 0.17 11.68
CA ASP A 340 -33.28 -1.08 11.15
C ASP A 340 -32.32 -2.28 11.17
N VAL A 341 -31.05 -2.10 11.54
CA VAL A 341 -30.03 -3.18 11.53
C VAL A 341 -29.91 -3.80 12.91
N ASN A 342 -29.91 -5.14 12.98
CA ASN A 342 -29.78 -5.87 14.24
C ASN A 342 -28.34 -5.82 14.78
N THR A 343 -27.97 -4.70 15.40
CA THR A 343 -26.63 -4.46 15.94
C THR A 343 -26.22 -5.42 17.05
N ASP A 344 -27.18 -6.10 17.69
CA ASP A 344 -26.91 -7.05 18.78
C ASP A 344 -26.19 -8.33 18.30
N LEU A 345 -26.25 -8.62 16.99
CA LEU A 345 -25.60 -9.78 16.36
C LEU A 345 -24.24 -9.45 15.72
N CYS A 346 -23.80 -8.19 15.78
CA CYS A 346 -22.55 -7.74 15.17
C CYS A 346 -21.35 -8.10 16.07
N ASP A 347 -20.46 -8.95 15.56
CA ASP A 347 -19.20 -9.33 16.20
C ASP A 347 -18.08 -9.42 15.15
N HIS A 348 -17.40 -8.29 14.92
CA HIS A 348 -16.32 -8.19 13.94
C HIS A 348 -15.08 -9.01 14.34
N ASP A 349 -14.73 -9.10 15.63
CA ASP A 349 -13.57 -9.86 16.10
C ASP A 349 -13.77 -11.37 15.90
N ARG A 350 -14.96 -11.89 16.25
CA ARG A 350 -15.30 -13.29 15.98
C ARG A 350 -15.37 -13.58 14.49
N SER A 351 -15.97 -12.68 13.70
CA SER A 351 -16.01 -12.78 12.23
C SER A 351 -14.61 -12.84 11.62
N PHE A 352 -13.71 -11.98 12.08
CA PHE A 352 -12.31 -11.93 11.66
C PHE A 352 -11.58 -13.24 11.99
N LYS A 353 -11.70 -13.73 13.23
CA LYS A 353 -11.08 -14.99 13.68
C LYS A 353 -11.60 -16.21 12.91
N ILE A 354 -12.90 -16.28 12.61
CA ILE A 354 -13.50 -17.38 11.86
C ILE A 354 -12.93 -17.45 10.43
N LEU A 355 -12.88 -16.32 9.73
CA LEU A 355 -12.33 -16.25 8.37
C LEU A 355 -10.84 -16.63 8.35
N LEU A 356 -10.08 -16.17 9.35
CA LEU A 356 -8.65 -16.44 9.46
C LEU A 356 -8.33 -17.91 9.81
N ARG A 357 -9.22 -18.60 10.54
CA ARG A 357 -9.02 -20.00 10.94
C ARG A 357 -9.34 -20.98 9.81
N LYS A 358 -10.33 -20.66 8.98
CA LYS A 358 -10.78 -21.53 7.87
C LYS A 358 -9.87 -21.46 6.64
N SER A 359 -9.04 -20.42 6.53
CA SER A 359 -7.94 -20.37 5.55
C SER A 359 -6.89 -21.47 5.76
N GLU A 360 -6.88 -22.17 6.91
CA GLU A 360 -5.92 -23.22 7.24
C GLU A 360 -6.35 -24.64 6.83
N THR A 361 -7.66 -24.88 6.66
CA THR A 361 -8.25 -26.24 6.69
C THR A 361 -8.84 -26.70 5.36
N SER A 362 -8.74 -25.91 4.29
CA SER A 362 -9.36 -26.18 3.00
C SER A 362 -8.39 -25.90 1.83
N PRO A 363 -8.61 -26.42 0.60
CA PRO A 363 -7.76 -26.13 -0.56
C PRO A 363 -7.87 -24.67 -1.06
N PHE A 364 -8.54 -23.80 -0.29
CA PHE A 364 -8.80 -22.40 -0.60
C PHE A 364 -7.82 -21.51 0.19
N GLU A 365 -6.71 -21.11 -0.44
CA GLU A 365 -5.72 -20.19 0.16
C GLU A 365 -6.26 -18.75 0.02
N LEU A 366 -6.95 -18.23 1.05
CA LEU A 366 -7.32 -16.81 1.11
C LEU A 366 -6.04 -15.98 1.18
N ASP A 367 -5.79 -15.14 0.17
CA ASP A 367 -4.60 -14.30 0.15
C ASP A 367 -4.78 -13.10 1.10
N ILE A 368 -4.07 -13.15 2.23
CA ILE A 368 -4.05 -12.10 3.26
C ILE A 368 -3.47 -10.78 2.71
N ASN A 369 -2.62 -10.87 1.69
CA ASN A 369 -1.91 -9.73 1.11
C ASN A 369 -2.65 -9.09 -0.06
N GLN A 370 -3.86 -9.53 -0.35
CA GLN A 370 -4.69 -8.89 -1.35
C GLN A 370 -4.99 -7.44 -0.96
N SER A 371 -4.86 -6.55 -1.94
CA SER A 371 -5.21 -5.14 -1.83
C SER A 371 -6.55 -4.83 -2.50
N ASP A 372 -7.19 -3.76 -2.05
CA ASP A 372 -8.32 -3.17 -2.78
C ASP A 372 -7.88 -2.24 -3.92
N ASP A 373 -8.85 -1.58 -4.56
CA ASP A 373 -8.66 -0.57 -5.62
C ASP A 373 -7.72 0.58 -5.22
N LYS A 374 -7.53 0.83 -3.92
CA LYS A 374 -6.63 1.86 -3.39
C LYS A 374 -5.24 1.32 -3.08
N GLY A 375 -4.99 0.03 -3.31
CA GLY A 375 -3.75 -0.64 -2.95
C GLY A 375 -3.62 -0.96 -1.46
N ASN A 376 -4.69 -0.78 -0.65
CA ASN A 376 -4.66 -1.06 0.78
C ASN A 376 -4.96 -2.53 1.05
N THR A 377 -4.07 -3.20 1.80
CA THR A 377 -4.28 -4.56 2.32
C THR A 377 -5.03 -4.55 3.65
N CYS A 378 -5.47 -5.72 4.12
CA CYS A 378 -6.07 -5.89 5.45
C CYS A 378 -5.21 -5.27 6.57
N LEU A 379 -3.89 -5.40 6.46
CA LEU A 379 -2.95 -4.86 7.44
C LEU A 379 -2.94 -3.33 7.48
N HIS A 380 -3.17 -2.64 6.35
CA HIS A 380 -3.26 -1.18 6.33
C HIS A 380 -4.47 -0.70 7.13
N TYR A 381 -5.64 -1.32 6.93
CA TYR A 381 -6.84 -0.95 7.65
C TYR A 381 -6.74 -1.28 9.14
N ALA A 382 -6.20 -2.45 9.49
CA ALA A 382 -5.98 -2.84 10.89
C ALA A 382 -5.01 -1.87 11.61
N ALA A 383 -3.93 -1.48 10.93
CA ALA A 383 -2.96 -0.51 11.45
C ALA A 383 -3.60 0.85 11.71
N LYS A 384 -4.41 1.34 10.76
CA LYS A 384 -5.12 2.62 10.86
C LYS A 384 -6.13 2.64 12.03
N ILE A 385 -6.86 1.55 12.24
CA ILE A 385 -7.81 1.40 13.36
C ILE A 385 -7.05 1.29 14.70
N GLY A 386 -5.85 0.73 14.68
CA GLY A 386 -5.02 0.51 15.86
C GLY A 386 -5.41 -0.72 16.68
N ASP A 387 -6.15 -1.67 16.09
CA ASP A 387 -6.52 -2.91 16.76
C ASP A 387 -5.31 -3.87 16.88
N ARG A 388 -4.79 -3.99 18.09
CA ARG A 388 -3.61 -4.78 18.41
C ARG A 388 -3.78 -6.26 18.05
N ASP A 389 -4.93 -6.85 18.33
CA ASP A 389 -5.11 -8.30 18.21
C ASP A 389 -5.28 -8.72 16.75
N SER A 390 -6.00 -7.92 15.96
CA SER A 390 -6.08 -8.11 14.50
C SER A 390 -4.71 -7.94 13.84
N ILE A 391 -3.95 -6.90 14.19
CA ILE A 391 -2.58 -6.69 13.65
C ILE A 391 -1.68 -7.90 13.96
N LEU A 392 -1.63 -8.34 15.22
CA LEU A 392 -0.80 -9.48 15.60
C LEU A 392 -1.21 -10.77 14.89
N SER A 393 -2.52 -11.02 14.78
CA SER A 393 -3.06 -12.21 14.09
C SER A 393 -2.74 -12.19 12.60
N LEU A 394 -2.86 -11.04 11.93
CA LEU A 394 -2.50 -10.88 10.52
C LEU A 394 -1.00 -11.12 10.30
N LEU A 395 -0.15 -10.53 11.13
CA LEU A 395 1.30 -10.70 11.02
C LEU A 395 1.73 -12.15 11.28
N GLU A 396 1.14 -12.83 12.27
CA GLU A 396 1.37 -14.26 12.55
C GLU A 396 1.01 -15.16 11.36
N LYS A 397 0.02 -14.76 10.55
CA LYS A 397 -0.38 -15.45 9.33
C LYS A 397 0.38 -15.03 8.08
N GLY A 398 1.40 -14.18 8.19
CA GLY A 398 2.27 -13.81 7.08
C GLY A 398 1.78 -12.62 6.26
N ALA A 399 1.03 -11.70 6.87
CA ALA A 399 0.77 -10.40 6.26
C ALA A 399 2.10 -9.65 6.00
N TYR A 400 2.32 -9.27 4.75
CA TYR A 400 3.53 -8.60 4.29
C TYR A 400 3.53 -7.12 4.69
N ILE A 401 4.54 -6.71 5.44
CA ILE A 401 4.64 -5.35 5.98
C ILE A 401 5.11 -4.31 4.96
N GLY A 402 5.55 -4.73 3.76
CA GLY A 402 6.14 -3.86 2.75
C GLY A 402 5.25 -3.47 1.57
N LYS A 403 4.00 -3.96 1.49
CA LYS A 403 3.12 -3.62 0.35
C LYS A 403 2.77 -2.15 0.44
N ARG A 404 3.03 -1.36 -0.61
CA ARG A 404 2.70 0.07 -0.64
C ARG A 404 1.34 0.29 -1.29
N ASN A 405 0.55 1.19 -0.71
CA ASN A 405 -0.70 1.63 -1.31
C ASN A 405 -0.46 2.57 -2.52
N VAL A 406 -1.53 3.06 -3.15
CA VAL A 406 -1.43 4.01 -4.30
C VAL A 406 -0.69 5.30 -3.93
N LEU A 407 -0.75 5.74 -2.67
CA LEU A 407 -0.03 6.91 -2.15
C LEU A 407 1.46 6.64 -1.90
N GLY A 408 1.86 5.37 -1.85
CA GLY A 408 3.23 4.93 -1.60
C GLY A 408 3.53 4.58 -0.13
N ASP A 409 2.53 4.65 0.74
CA ASP A 409 2.68 4.38 2.17
C ASP A 409 2.57 2.87 2.45
N PRO A 410 3.50 2.29 3.24
CA PRO A 410 3.39 0.91 3.70
C PRO A 410 2.49 0.82 4.96
N PRO A 411 1.97 -0.36 5.33
CA PRO A 411 1.18 -0.55 6.55
C PRO A 411 1.96 -0.16 7.81
N LEU A 412 3.29 -0.27 7.76
CA LEU A 412 4.20 0.13 8.85
C LEU A 412 4.06 1.60 9.28
N ALA A 413 3.53 2.47 8.42
CA ALA A 413 3.37 3.89 8.73
C ALA A 413 2.45 4.12 9.95
N ASP A 414 1.41 3.29 10.09
CA ASP A 414 0.38 3.44 11.12
C ASP A 414 0.54 2.43 12.29
N ILE A 415 1.45 1.46 12.18
CA ILE A 415 1.65 0.43 13.22
C ILE A 415 2.49 0.99 14.38
N ASN A 416 1.97 0.89 15.60
CA ASN A 416 2.72 1.26 16.81
C ASN A 416 3.97 0.35 16.98
N PRO A 417 5.17 0.93 17.22
CA PRO A 417 6.42 0.17 17.37
C PRO A 417 6.35 -0.96 18.40
N LYS A 418 5.61 -0.77 19.51
CA LYS A 418 5.46 -1.79 20.57
C LYS A 418 4.69 -3.02 20.11
N ILE A 419 3.72 -2.86 19.21
CA ILE A 419 2.96 -3.99 18.64
C ILE A 419 3.88 -4.81 17.74
N LEU A 420 4.71 -4.14 16.93
CA LEU A 420 5.68 -4.81 16.07
C LEU A 420 6.77 -5.52 16.89
N GLU A 421 7.27 -4.92 17.96
CA GLU A 421 8.17 -5.58 18.92
C GLU A 421 7.54 -6.83 19.53
N SER A 422 6.26 -6.75 19.94
CA SER A 422 5.53 -7.90 20.46
C SER A 422 5.38 -9.03 19.42
N HIS A 423 5.21 -8.71 18.14
CA HIS A 423 5.20 -9.69 17.07
C HIS A 423 6.60 -10.30 16.85
N LEU A 424 7.63 -9.47 16.77
CA LEU A 424 9.02 -9.89 16.60
C LEU A 424 9.48 -10.82 17.73
N ASN A 425 9.07 -10.56 18.97
CA ASN A 425 9.33 -11.44 20.11
C ASN A 425 8.70 -12.83 19.93
N LYS A 426 7.51 -12.93 19.33
CA LYS A 426 6.84 -14.22 19.02
C LYS A 426 7.47 -14.96 17.84
N CYS A 427 8.18 -14.25 16.95
CA CYS A 427 8.92 -14.84 15.83
C CYS A 427 10.17 -15.62 16.28
N VAL A 428 10.62 -15.48 17.53
CA VAL A 428 11.74 -16.24 18.11
C VAL A 428 11.20 -17.40 18.94
N LYS A 429 11.36 -18.62 18.43
CA LYS A 429 10.88 -19.87 19.05
C LYS A 429 12.03 -20.82 19.37
N THR A 430 11.75 -21.85 20.15
CA THR A 430 12.70 -22.94 20.44
C THR A 430 12.08 -24.28 20.09
N ASN A 431 12.90 -25.29 19.87
CA ASN A 431 12.43 -26.67 19.63
C ASN A 431 12.02 -27.43 20.90
N GLY A 432 11.82 -26.73 22.03
CA GLY A 432 11.40 -27.31 23.31
C GLY A 432 12.46 -28.14 24.04
N LYS A 433 13.68 -28.26 23.50
CA LYS A 433 14.78 -29.00 24.15
C LYS A 433 15.48 -28.16 25.21
N SER A 434 16.24 -28.82 26.09
CA SER A 434 17.06 -28.13 27.10
C SER A 434 18.16 -27.30 26.43
N PRO A 435 18.47 -26.08 26.91
CA PRO A 435 19.56 -25.26 26.38
C PRO A 435 20.95 -25.91 26.39
N LYS A 436 21.13 -26.97 27.22
CA LYS A 436 22.39 -27.75 27.30
C LYS A 436 22.47 -28.86 26.24
N ASP A 437 21.36 -29.19 25.58
CA ASP A 437 21.31 -30.24 24.56
C ASP A 437 22.07 -29.79 23.29
N ILE A 438 22.86 -30.67 22.71
CA ILE A 438 23.62 -30.43 21.47
C ILE A 438 22.68 -30.01 20.32
N ASN A 439 21.44 -30.53 20.34
CA ASN A 439 20.42 -30.26 19.33
C ASN A 439 19.45 -29.14 19.74
N TYR A 440 19.82 -28.28 20.69
CA TYR A 440 19.03 -27.10 21.03
C TYR A 440 19.05 -26.11 19.87
N GLU A 441 17.85 -25.76 19.40
CA GLU A 441 17.64 -24.91 18.23
C GLU A 441 16.83 -23.68 18.60
N ILE A 442 17.31 -22.52 18.15
CA ILE A 442 16.54 -21.28 18.12
C ILE A 442 15.99 -21.11 16.70
N ILE A 443 14.68 -20.97 16.58
CA ILE A 443 13.96 -20.81 15.32
C ILE A 443 13.57 -19.35 15.18
N CYS A 444 13.94 -18.72 14.06
CA CYS A 444 13.51 -17.37 13.72
C CYS A 444 12.61 -17.40 12.48
N SER A 445 11.38 -16.95 12.61
CA SER A 445 10.38 -16.89 11.52
C SER A 445 10.36 -15.51 10.85
N TYR A 446 10.28 -15.48 9.52
CA TYR A 446 10.32 -14.28 8.67
C TYR A 446 9.08 -14.10 7.78
N ASN A 447 7.97 -14.78 8.08
CA ASN A 447 6.77 -14.81 7.26
C ASN A 447 6.28 -13.41 6.86
N PHE A 448 6.34 -12.45 7.78
CA PHE A 448 5.92 -11.06 7.55
C PHE A 448 6.82 -10.25 6.60
N LEU A 449 8.05 -10.70 6.33
CA LEU A 449 8.98 -10.11 5.36
C LEU A 449 8.90 -10.77 3.98
N CYS A 450 8.15 -11.87 3.84
CA CYS A 450 8.05 -12.60 2.58
C CYS A 450 7.15 -11.82 1.60
N PRO A 451 7.65 -11.41 0.41
CA PRO A 451 6.84 -10.71 -0.57
C PRO A 451 5.68 -11.61 -1.07
N PRO A 452 4.49 -11.04 -1.32
CA PRO A 452 3.33 -11.81 -1.76
C PRO A 452 3.56 -12.48 -3.13
N LYS A 453 2.92 -13.63 -3.35
CA LYS A 453 2.97 -14.35 -4.63
C LYS A 453 2.07 -13.64 -5.64
N VAL A 454 2.62 -13.18 -6.77
CA VAL A 454 1.81 -12.63 -7.86
C VAL A 454 1.65 -13.68 -8.96
N TYR A 455 0.41 -14.11 -9.16
CA TYR A 455 0.03 -15.01 -10.25
C TYR A 455 -0.34 -14.16 -11.47
N LYS A 456 0.22 -14.45 -12.66
CA LYS A 456 -0.28 -13.85 -13.90
C LYS A 456 -1.63 -14.47 -14.24
N GLN A 457 -2.69 -13.67 -14.22
CA GLN A 457 -3.98 -14.03 -14.81
C GLN A 457 -3.81 -14.27 -16.32
N LYS A 458 -3.96 -15.51 -16.77
CA LYS A 458 -4.50 -15.78 -18.11
C LYS A 458 -6.00 -15.93 -17.94
N ASP A 459 -6.75 -15.09 -18.66
CA ASP A 459 -8.20 -15.09 -18.87
C ASP A 459 -9.04 -15.91 -17.88
N ILE A 460 -9.66 -15.18 -16.97
CA ILE A 460 -10.52 -15.68 -15.90
C ILE A 460 -11.85 -16.11 -16.51
N ASP A 461 -12.02 -17.41 -16.77
CA ASP A 461 -13.34 -18.02 -16.96
C ASP A 461 -13.48 -19.41 -16.30
N ASN A 462 -12.47 -19.92 -15.59
CA ASN A 462 -12.60 -21.19 -14.85
C ASN A 462 -11.63 -21.28 -13.67
N TYR A 463 -12.11 -20.87 -12.49
CA TYR A 463 -11.31 -20.82 -11.25
C TYR A 463 -10.96 -22.18 -10.64
N GLN A 464 -11.53 -23.30 -11.13
CA GLN A 464 -11.34 -24.61 -10.48
C GLN A 464 -10.40 -25.58 -11.20
N THR A 465 -9.85 -25.25 -12.37
CA THR A 465 -9.07 -26.23 -13.18
C THR A 465 -7.63 -25.81 -13.53
N GLN A 466 -7.03 -24.82 -12.86
CA GLN A 466 -5.68 -24.36 -13.22
C GLN A 466 -4.69 -24.20 -12.05
N LEU A 467 -4.83 -24.94 -10.95
CA LEU A 467 -3.83 -24.93 -9.87
C LEU A 467 -2.57 -25.78 -10.18
N GLU A 468 -2.59 -26.58 -11.24
CA GLU A 468 -1.41 -27.34 -11.69
C GLU A 468 -0.77 -26.66 -12.91
N GLY A 469 0.15 -25.71 -12.66
CA GLY A 469 1.05 -25.19 -13.71
C GLY A 469 1.22 -23.69 -13.80
N GLN A 470 0.68 -22.89 -12.87
CA GLN A 470 0.92 -21.43 -12.88
C GLN A 470 2.37 -21.11 -12.46
N GLU A 471 3.12 -20.49 -13.37
CA GLU A 471 4.52 -20.11 -13.17
C GLU A 471 4.61 -18.89 -12.24
N TYR A 472 5.19 -19.06 -11.05
CA TYR A 472 5.46 -17.99 -10.09
C TYR A 472 6.39 -16.93 -10.69
N ILE A 473 5.89 -15.71 -10.86
CA ILE A 473 6.73 -14.56 -11.19
C ILE A 473 6.75 -13.65 -9.96
N PRO A 474 7.84 -13.64 -9.19
CA PRO A 474 7.95 -12.72 -8.07
C PRO A 474 7.81 -11.28 -8.57
N GLU A 475 6.99 -10.46 -7.91
CA GLU A 475 7.16 -9.00 -8.00
C GLU A 475 8.64 -8.72 -7.68
N ASN A 476 9.34 -8.04 -8.57
CA ASN A 476 10.75 -7.71 -8.43
C ASN A 476 10.92 -6.60 -7.37
N ILE A 477 10.53 -6.88 -6.12
CA ILE A 477 10.62 -5.96 -4.98
C ILE A 477 11.88 -6.30 -4.19
N PRO A 478 12.71 -5.30 -3.81
CA PRO A 478 13.79 -5.50 -2.85
C PRO A 478 13.25 -6.05 -1.52
N GLU A 479 13.73 -7.21 -1.08
CA GLU A 479 13.30 -7.84 0.18
C GLU A 479 13.62 -6.97 1.41
N THR A 480 14.59 -6.06 1.27
CA THR A 480 14.95 -5.08 2.31
C THR A 480 14.15 -3.78 2.29
N ASP A 481 13.19 -3.59 1.38
CA ASP A 481 12.37 -2.36 1.34
C ASP A 481 11.65 -2.06 2.69
N PRO A 482 11.05 -3.04 3.39
CA PRO A 482 10.44 -2.79 4.70
C PRO A 482 11.47 -2.35 5.75
N LEU A 483 12.67 -2.92 5.70
CA LEU A 483 13.77 -2.58 6.61
C LEU A 483 14.33 -1.19 6.33
N LEU A 484 14.34 -0.77 5.07
CA LEU A 484 14.71 0.60 4.68
C LEU A 484 13.74 1.60 5.31
N TYR A 485 12.44 1.34 5.23
CA TYR A 485 11.42 2.19 5.86
C TYR A 485 11.61 2.27 7.39
N ILE A 486 11.83 1.14 8.05
CA ILE A 486 12.17 1.08 9.50
C ILE A 486 13.43 1.92 9.81
N SER A 487 14.40 1.98 8.90
CA SER A 487 15.63 2.75 9.08
C SER A 487 15.44 4.26 8.93
N GLU A 488 14.46 4.68 8.12
CA GLU A 488 14.16 6.09 7.86
C GLU A 488 13.39 6.71 9.03
N VAL A 489 12.39 6.00 9.55
CA VAL A 489 11.51 6.45 10.64
C VAL A 489 12.22 6.34 12.00
N PRO A 490 12.40 7.46 12.75
CA PRO A 490 13.17 7.46 14.01
C PRO A 490 12.62 6.51 15.07
N GLU A 491 11.30 6.40 15.18
CA GLU A 491 10.60 5.59 16.18
C GLU A 491 10.76 4.08 15.96
N LEU A 492 10.96 3.67 14.71
CA LEU A 492 11.12 2.26 14.33
C LEU A 492 12.58 1.80 14.35
N ARG A 493 13.55 2.72 14.26
CA ARG A 493 14.99 2.40 14.27
C ARG A 493 15.46 1.47 15.40
N PRO A 494 14.97 1.60 16.66
CA PRO A 494 15.38 0.70 17.74
C PRO A 494 15.03 -0.77 17.46
N LEU A 495 13.98 -1.04 16.68
CA LEU A 495 13.57 -2.40 16.31
C LEU A 495 14.62 -3.11 15.45
N LEU A 496 15.50 -2.38 14.75
CA LEU A 496 16.59 -2.98 13.97
C LEU A 496 17.59 -3.74 14.83
N LYS A 497 17.64 -3.50 16.15
CA LYS A 497 18.44 -4.31 17.10
C LYS A 497 17.82 -5.67 17.38
N HIS A 498 16.53 -5.86 17.08
CA HIS A 498 15.86 -7.11 17.40
C HIS A 498 16.52 -8.30 16.67
N PRO A 499 16.75 -9.44 17.34
CA PRO A 499 17.52 -10.58 16.81
C PRO A 499 16.98 -11.13 15.49
N VAL A 500 15.67 -11.06 15.25
CA VAL A 500 15.05 -11.47 13.97
C VAL A 500 15.50 -10.55 12.83
N LEU A 501 15.49 -9.23 13.02
CA LEU A 501 15.90 -8.30 11.96
C LEU A 501 17.43 -8.31 11.76
N THR A 502 18.20 -8.39 12.85
CA THR A 502 19.67 -8.46 12.76
C THR A 502 20.16 -9.76 12.12
N SER A 503 19.54 -10.91 12.42
CA SER A 503 19.85 -12.20 11.77
C SER A 503 19.51 -12.19 10.28
N PHE A 504 18.38 -11.61 9.88
CA PHE A 504 18.03 -11.41 8.47
C PHE A 504 19.07 -10.54 7.74
N LEU A 505 19.47 -9.41 8.33
CA LEU A 505 20.53 -8.55 7.79
C LEU A 505 21.89 -9.25 7.72
N HIS A 506 22.16 -10.16 8.66
CA HIS A 506 23.36 -10.98 8.66
C HIS A 506 23.38 -11.98 7.49
N LEU A 507 22.24 -12.62 7.20
CA LEU A 507 22.05 -13.49 6.03
C LEU A 507 22.28 -12.73 4.72
N LYS A 508 21.62 -11.57 4.58
CA LYS A 508 21.73 -10.72 3.40
C LYS A 508 23.15 -10.20 3.16
N TRP A 509 23.81 -9.72 4.20
CA TRP A 509 25.21 -9.31 4.11
C TRP A 509 26.11 -10.45 3.66
N PHE A 510 25.90 -11.66 4.16
CA PHE A 510 26.71 -12.81 3.76
C PHE A 510 26.56 -13.13 2.26
N ALA A 511 25.38 -12.95 1.69
CA ALA A 511 25.15 -13.11 0.25
C ALA A 511 25.88 -12.04 -0.58
N ILE A 512 25.94 -10.79 -0.09
CA ILE A 512 26.47 -9.64 -0.84
C ILE A 512 27.97 -9.41 -0.60
N LYS A 513 28.52 -9.77 0.58
CA LYS A 513 29.87 -9.39 1.02
C LYS A 513 30.99 -9.75 0.04
N ARG A 514 30.84 -10.82 -0.75
CA ARG A 514 31.84 -11.21 -1.76
C ARG A 514 31.94 -10.16 -2.85
N TYR A 515 30.80 -9.67 -3.33
CA TYR A 515 30.74 -8.66 -4.38
C TYR A 515 31.29 -7.33 -3.88
N TYR A 516 30.94 -6.94 -2.65
CA TYR A 516 31.55 -5.79 -1.98
C TYR A 516 33.08 -5.91 -1.92
N LYS A 517 33.63 -7.06 -1.46
CA LYS A 517 35.08 -7.28 -1.38
C LYS A 517 35.78 -7.23 -2.75
N VAL A 518 35.15 -7.79 -3.79
CA VAL A 518 35.69 -7.74 -5.15
C VAL A 518 35.70 -6.31 -5.68
N ASN A 519 34.62 -5.54 -5.47
CA ASN A 519 34.56 -4.13 -5.86
C ASN A 519 35.61 -3.28 -5.12
N LEU A 520 35.76 -3.51 -3.81
CA LEU A 520 36.77 -2.83 -2.99
C LEU A 520 38.19 -3.17 -3.47
N ALA A 521 38.49 -4.45 -3.74
CA ALA A 521 39.80 -4.86 -4.25
C ALA A 521 40.09 -4.28 -5.64
N PHE A 522 39.10 -4.25 -6.52
CA PHE A 522 39.20 -3.62 -7.84
C PHE A 522 39.54 -2.13 -7.71
N TYR A 523 38.81 -1.40 -6.86
CA TYR A 523 39.06 0.02 -6.65
C TYR A 523 40.41 0.31 -5.98
N ILE A 524 40.83 -0.50 -5.00
CA ILE A 524 42.18 -0.39 -4.40
C ILE A 524 43.26 -0.60 -5.47
N GLY A 525 43.08 -1.55 -6.39
CA GLY A 525 43.98 -1.75 -7.53
C GLY A 525 44.07 -0.52 -8.43
N PHE A 526 42.93 0.05 -8.82
CA PHE A 526 42.87 1.28 -9.60
C PHE A 526 43.54 2.46 -8.88
N TRP A 527 43.18 2.71 -7.62
CA TRP A 527 43.74 3.77 -6.80
C TRP A 527 45.27 3.67 -6.69
N ALA A 528 45.79 2.47 -6.41
CA ALA A 528 47.24 2.24 -6.29
C ALA A 528 47.96 2.48 -7.63
N LEU A 529 47.42 1.96 -8.74
CA LEU A 529 48.00 2.16 -10.07
C LEU A 529 47.97 3.63 -10.49
N LEU A 530 46.89 4.35 -10.20
CA LEU A 530 46.74 5.77 -10.49
C LEU A 530 47.71 6.64 -9.67
N THR A 531 47.89 6.34 -8.38
CA THR A 531 48.87 7.05 -7.54
C THR A 531 50.31 6.75 -7.97
N ILE A 532 50.63 5.50 -8.31
CA ILE A 532 51.96 5.15 -8.83
C ILE A 532 52.21 5.85 -10.17
N TYR A 533 51.25 5.85 -11.10
CA TYR A 533 51.36 6.51 -12.40
C TYR A 533 51.60 8.02 -12.26
N THR A 534 50.82 8.70 -11.43
CA THR A 534 50.96 10.16 -11.22
C THR A 534 52.31 10.52 -10.61
N LEU A 535 52.77 9.79 -9.58
CA LEU A 535 54.08 10.02 -8.95
C LEU A 535 55.26 9.71 -9.88
N LEU A 536 55.20 8.61 -10.63
CA LEU A 536 56.25 8.25 -11.58
C LEU A 536 56.37 9.32 -12.68
N THR A 537 55.24 9.80 -13.20
CA THR A 537 55.28 10.74 -14.29
C THR A 537 55.75 12.13 -13.85
N PHE A 538 55.42 12.53 -12.62
CA PHE A 538 56.00 13.73 -12.00
C PHE A 538 57.52 13.63 -11.84
N LYS A 539 58.04 12.45 -11.44
CA LYS A 539 59.49 12.23 -11.32
C LYS A 539 60.22 12.32 -12.66
N ILE A 540 59.66 11.71 -13.71
CA ILE A 540 60.21 11.79 -15.08
C ILE A 540 60.26 13.24 -15.54
N GLU A 541 59.22 14.02 -15.25
CA GLU A 541 59.11 15.43 -15.62
C GLU A 541 60.19 16.30 -14.95
N ILE A 542 60.46 16.12 -13.65
CA ILE A 542 61.54 16.81 -12.93
C ILE A 542 62.91 16.45 -13.51
N GLN A 543 63.12 15.17 -13.84
CA GLN A 543 64.40 14.72 -14.36
C GLN A 543 64.68 15.33 -15.75
N ASN A 544 63.66 15.45 -16.60
CA ASN A 544 63.76 16.11 -17.89
C ASN A 544 63.97 17.62 -17.77
N SER A 545 63.31 18.30 -16.82
CA SER A 545 63.54 19.74 -16.58
C SER A 545 64.95 20.02 -16.06
N ASN A 546 65.48 19.18 -15.17
CA ASN A 546 66.85 19.31 -14.68
C ASN A 546 67.88 19.06 -15.78
N LEU A 547 67.60 18.14 -16.71
CA LEU A 547 68.45 17.88 -17.88
C LEU A 547 68.50 19.09 -18.84
N SER A 548 67.37 19.80 -19.00
CA SER A 548 67.29 21.00 -19.85
C SER A 548 68.03 22.22 -19.28
N LEU A 549 68.15 22.34 -17.95
CA LEU A 549 68.89 23.43 -17.29
C LEU A 549 70.41 23.19 -17.26
N THR A 550 70.88 21.95 -17.44
CA THR A 550 72.31 21.63 -17.54
C THR A 550 72.87 21.78 -18.96
N GLN A 551 72.03 22.08 -19.95
CA GLN A 551 72.41 22.13 -21.36
C GLN A 551 73.06 23.45 -21.80
N ASP A 552 73.40 24.34 -20.86
CA ASP A 552 74.19 25.55 -21.12
C ASP A 552 75.70 25.35 -20.96
N ASN A 553 76.19 24.17 -20.54
CA ASN A 553 77.64 23.92 -20.48
C ASN A 553 78.03 22.50 -20.94
N VAL A 554 78.81 22.48 -22.02
CA VAL A 554 79.68 21.40 -22.53
C VAL A 554 79.02 20.38 -23.48
N THR A 555 79.37 20.56 -24.74
CA THR A 555 79.45 19.52 -25.78
C THR A 555 80.51 18.47 -25.41
N GLU A 556 80.11 17.31 -24.89
CA GLU A 556 80.77 16.02 -25.18
C GLU A 556 79.99 14.82 -24.60
N PHE A 557 79.75 13.88 -25.51
CA PHE A 557 79.32 12.49 -25.38
C PHE A 557 79.26 11.83 -23.98
N SER A 558 78.06 11.41 -23.54
CA SER A 558 77.84 10.11 -22.89
C SER A 558 76.39 9.64 -23.09
N THR A 559 76.18 8.66 -23.96
CA THR A 559 74.88 8.03 -24.27
C THR A 559 74.36 7.06 -23.20
N ASN A 560 74.87 7.07 -21.97
CA ASN A 560 74.64 5.97 -21.03
C ASN A 560 74.30 6.41 -19.61
N ASN A 561 73.29 7.27 -19.43
CA ASN A 561 72.51 7.32 -18.17
C ASN A 561 71.21 8.13 -18.37
N ILE A 562 70.24 7.55 -19.09
CA ILE A 562 68.83 7.86 -18.86
C ILE A 562 68.29 6.72 -17.99
N PRO A 563 68.26 6.84 -16.66
CA PRO A 563 67.60 5.86 -15.84
C PRO A 563 66.08 6.03 -16.01
N TYR A 564 65.41 4.92 -16.33
CA TYR A 564 63.97 4.68 -16.52
C TYR A 564 63.43 4.84 -17.94
N SER A 565 63.08 3.69 -18.53
CA SER A 565 62.48 3.54 -19.86
C SER A 565 61.06 4.12 -19.89
N SER A 566 60.80 4.91 -20.93
CA SER A 566 59.47 5.26 -21.43
C SER A 566 58.49 4.08 -21.39
N ASP A 567 59.00 2.87 -21.62
CA ASP A 567 58.23 1.63 -21.69
C ASP A 567 57.47 1.36 -20.38
N THR A 568 58.08 1.56 -19.21
CA THR A 568 57.41 1.31 -17.91
C THR A 568 56.23 2.26 -17.67
N ALA A 569 56.38 3.53 -18.03
CA ALA A 569 55.31 4.52 -17.93
C ALA A 569 54.18 4.23 -18.93
N VAL A 570 54.51 3.76 -20.13
CA VAL A 570 53.53 3.33 -21.16
C VAL A 570 52.75 2.11 -20.67
N TYR A 571 53.39 1.10 -20.09
CA TYR A 571 52.68 -0.06 -19.53
C TYR A 571 51.72 0.35 -18.40
N LEU A 572 52.15 1.23 -17.49
CA LEU A 572 51.28 1.76 -16.43
C LEU A 572 50.11 2.57 -16.99
N TRP A 573 50.35 3.40 -18.01
CA TRP A 573 49.29 4.15 -18.68
C TRP A 573 48.24 3.22 -19.29
N VAL A 574 48.66 2.16 -19.99
CA VAL A 574 47.74 1.15 -20.55
C VAL A 574 46.93 0.46 -19.45
N MET A 575 47.56 0.11 -18.32
CA MET A 575 46.86 -0.49 -17.18
C MET A 575 45.82 0.47 -16.59
N VAL A 576 46.19 1.72 -16.32
CA VAL A 576 45.27 2.73 -15.76
C VAL A 576 44.12 3.01 -16.72
N LEU A 577 44.39 3.09 -18.03
CA LEU A 577 43.37 3.24 -19.07
C LEU A 577 42.39 2.04 -19.06
N GLY A 578 42.90 0.82 -18.93
CA GLY A 578 42.06 -0.38 -18.82
C GLY A 578 41.11 -0.34 -17.62
N PHE A 579 41.61 0.06 -16.45
CA PHE A 579 40.77 0.24 -15.26
C PHE A 579 39.76 1.39 -15.41
N LEU A 580 40.16 2.50 -16.06
CA LEU A 580 39.28 3.63 -16.33
C LEU A 580 38.11 3.23 -17.24
N ILE A 581 38.37 2.47 -18.31
CA ILE A 581 37.31 1.95 -19.19
C ILE A 581 36.35 1.05 -18.41
N ALA A 582 36.88 0.18 -17.54
CA ALA A 582 36.06 -0.69 -16.70
C ALA A 582 35.20 0.12 -15.69
N LEU A 583 35.74 1.21 -15.12
CA LEU A 583 34.99 2.13 -14.26
C LEU A 583 33.90 2.87 -15.02
N ILE A 584 34.19 3.39 -16.21
CA ILE A 584 33.19 4.05 -17.08
C ILE A 584 32.04 3.10 -17.38
N PHE A 585 32.34 1.84 -17.73
CA PHE A 585 31.31 0.83 -17.98
C PHE A 585 30.47 0.52 -16.73
N ARG A 586 31.12 0.41 -15.56
CA ARG A 586 30.45 0.20 -14.26
C ARG A 586 29.50 1.36 -13.93
N GLU A 587 29.97 2.60 -14.06
CA GLU A 587 29.17 3.80 -13.77
C GLU A 587 28.01 3.98 -14.75
N LEU A 588 28.24 3.72 -16.04
CA LEU A 588 27.17 3.76 -17.04
C LEU A 588 26.09 2.73 -16.72
N PHE A 589 26.46 1.53 -16.30
CA PHE A 589 25.51 0.49 -15.90
C PHE A 589 24.69 0.90 -14.67
N GLN A 590 25.33 1.54 -13.69
CA GLN A 590 24.68 2.06 -12.48
C GLN A 590 23.71 3.21 -12.79
N LEU A 591 24.11 4.13 -13.66
CA LEU A 591 23.29 5.24 -14.15
C LEU A 591 22.05 4.74 -14.88
N ILE A 592 22.22 3.76 -15.78
CA ILE A 592 21.09 3.15 -16.53
C ILE A 592 20.13 2.48 -15.55
N SER A 593 20.65 1.73 -14.58
CA SER A 593 19.83 0.92 -13.67
C SER A 593 19.04 1.76 -12.65
N SER A 594 19.50 2.96 -12.29
CA SER A 594 18.86 3.80 -11.24
C SER A 594 19.10 5.31 -11.40
N PRO A 595 18.62 5.95 -12.48
CA PRO A 595 19.05 7.30 -12.88
C PRO A 595 18.76 8.39 -11.84
N ILE A 596 17.57 8.38 -11.24
CA ILE A 596 17.15 9.42 -10.28
C ILE A 596 17.96 9.33 -8.97
N THR A 597 18.07 8.12 -8.41
CA THR A 597 18.86 7.90 -7.19
C THR A 597 20.34 8.17 -7.44
N TYR A 598 20.83 7.85 -8.64
CA TYR A 598 22.21 8.08 -9.03
C TYR A 598 22.57 9.57 -9.01
N ILE A 599 21.78 10.41 -9.69
CA ILE A 599 22.04 11.85 -9.85
C ILE A 599 21.95 12.61 -8.52
N MET A 600 21.13 12.15 -7.58
CA MET A 600 20.96 12.81 -6.28
C MET A 600 22.06 12.49 -5.27
N SER A 601 22.91 11.50 -5.53
CA SER A 601 23.94 11.07 -4.58
C SER A 601 25.28 11.77 -4.82
N LEU A 602 25.85 12.37 -3.76
CA LEU A 602 27.14 13.08 -3.84
C LEU A 602 28.32 12.13 -4.13
N GLU A 603 28.24 10.86 -3.72
CA GLU A 603 29.29 9.86 -3.97
C GLU A 603 29.46 9.60 -5.46
N ASN A 604 28.36 9.44 -6.19
CA ASN A 604 28.42 9.23 -7.64
C ASN A 604 28.95 10.48 -8.39
N TRP A 605 28.68 11.69 -7.89
CA TRP A 605 29.29 12.91 -8.43
C TRP A 605 30.81 12.95 -8.23
N LEU A 606 31.33 12.44 -7.11
CA LEU A 606 32.77 12.30 -6.89
C LEU A 606 33.39 11.27 -7.85
N GLU A 607 32.74 10.13 -8.08
CA GLU A 607 33.19 9.12 -9.03
C GLU A 607 33.19 9.65 -10.48
N ILE A 608 32.14 10.36 -10.91
CA ILE A 608 32.09 11.02 -12.23
C ILE A 608 33.21 12.05 -12.36
N SER A 609 33.41 12.88 -11.33
CA SER A 609 34.46 13.89 -11.34
C SER A 609 35.85 13.25 -11.46
N LEU A 610 36.08 12.13 -10.75
CA LEU A 610 37.30 11.35 -10.83
C LEU A 610 37.49 10.76 -12.23
N ILE A 611 36.44 10.21 -12.87
CA ILE A 611 36.50 9.67 -14.23
C ILE A 611 36.84 10.77 -15.25
N ILE A 612 36.22 11.94 -15.15
CA ILE A 612 36.45 13.05 -16.07
C ILE A 612 37.90 13.57 -15.95
N LEU A 613 38.36 13.81 -14.72
CA LEU A 613 39.70 14.33 -14.47
C LEU A 613 40.79 13.31 -14.79
N THR A 614 40.56 12.02 -14.54
CA THR A 614 41.50 10.95 -14.92
C THR A 614 41.53 10.73 -16.43
N SER A 615 40.39 10.82 -17.12
CA SER A 615 40.34 10.82 -18.59
C SER A 615 41.15 11.97 -19.18
N PHE A 616 41.00 13.18 -18.63
CA PHE A 616 41.77 14.35 -19.06
C PHE A 616 43.27 14.15 -18.81
N LEU A 617 43.66 13.62 -17.66
CA LEU A 617 45.05 13.31 -17.31
C LEU A 617 45.72 12.33 -18.31
N LEU A 618 44.97 11.33 -18.79
CA LEU A 618 45.50 10.28 -19.68
C LEU A 618 45.47 10.66 -21.17
N LEU A 619 44.46 11.42 -21.61
CA LEU A 619 44.20 11.69 -23.03
C LEU A 619 44.76 13.01 -23.52
N CYS A 620 44.95 14.00 -22.65
CA CYS A 620 45.55 15.27 -23.06
C CYS A 620 47.08 15.19 -23.07
N GLU A 621 47.68 15.24 -24.27
CA GLU A 621 49.05 15.73 -24.48
C GLU A 621 49.09 17.23 -24.16
N MET A 622 48.97 17.61 -22.89
CA MET A 622 48.86 19.01 -22.54
C MET A 622 50.23 19.67 -22.55
N SER A 623 50.41 20.59 -23.50
CA SER A 623 51.58 21.44 -23.75
C SER A 623 51.97 22.39 -22.59
N CYS A 624 51.42 22.20 -21.39
CA CYS A 624 51.68 23.01 -20.20
C CYS A 624 51.82 22.12 -18.96
N ILE A 625 53.07 21.83 -18.59
CA ILE A 625 53.55 21.16 -17.36
C ILE A 625 52.80 21.60 -16.09
N SER A 626 52.54 22.91 -15.95
CA SER A 626 51.88 23.48 -14.76
C SER A 626 50.44 22.99 -14.55
N ASN A 627 49.64 22.91 -15.62
CA ASN A 627 48.22 22.54 -15.51
C ASN A 627 48.06 21.04 -15.18
N ARG A 628 48.99 20.22 -15.66
CA ARG A 628 49.02 18.79 -15.40
C ARG A 628 49.28 18.47 -13.93
N ASN A 629 50.22 19.17 -13.31
CA ASN A 629 50.53 18.98 -11.89
C ASN A 629 49.35 19.36 -10.98
N GLN A 630 48.64 20.44 -11.32
CA GLN A 630 47.43 20.86 -10.61
C GLN A 630 46.33 19.79 -10.68
N ILE A 631 46.06 19.28 -11.87
CA ILE A 631 45.04 18.23 -12.07
C ILE A 631 45.47 16.93 -11.39
N SER A 632 46.75 16.56 -11.45
CA SER A 632 47.28 15.38 -10.77
C SER A 632 47.07 15.45 -9.25
N ALA A 633 47.32 16.62 -8.64
CA ALA A 633 47.09 16.83 -7.21
C ALA A 633 45.60 16.64 -6.83
N ILE A 634 44.68 17.18 -7.63
CA ILE A 634 43.24 17.04 -7.42
C ILE A 634 42.81 15.58 -7.60
N VAL A 635 43.29 14.90 -8.64
CA VAL A 635 42.99 13.48 -8.91
C VAL A 635 43.44 12.59 -7.76
N ILE A 636 44.64 12.81 -7.21
CA ILE A 636 45.12 12.05 -6.04
C ILE A 636 44.16 12.29 -4.87
N LEU A 637 43.86 13.54 -4.52
CA LEU A 637 42.98 13.85 -3.39
C LEU A 637 41.59 13.22 -3.53
N LEU A 638 40.97 13.34 -4.70
CA LEU A 638 39.66 12.74 -4.99
C LEU A 638 39.71 11.21 -4.93
N SER A 639 40.76 10.58 -5.49
CA SER A 639 40.91 9.13 -5.48
C SER A 639 41.00 8.55 -4.06
N TRP A 640 41.70 9.25 -3.15
CA TRP A 640 41.79 8.89 -1.74
C TRP A 640 40.49 9.14 -0.98
N GLY A 641 39.80 10.26 -1.27
CA GLY A 641 38.50 10.57 -0.69
C GLY A 641 37.46 9.48 -0.99
N GLU A 642 37.40 9.04 -2.25
CA GLU A 642 36.51 7.96 -2.68
C GLU A 642 36.91 6.61 -2.06
N LEU A 643 38.20 6.33 -1.88
CA LEU A 643 38.66 5.13 -1.16
C LEU A 643 38.12 5.10 0.28
N ILE A 644 38.17 6.24 0.98
CA ILE A 644 37.65 6.36 2.36
C ILE A 644 36.14 6.13 2.38
N LEU A 645 35.39 6.71 1.43
CA LEU A 645 33.94 6.52 1.32
C LEU A 645 33.60 5.05 1.06
N LEU A 646 34.30 4.39 0.13
CA LEU A 646 34.09 2.99 -0.20
C LEU A 646 34.43 2.07 0.97
N VAL A 647 35.55 2.29 1.66
CA VAL A 647 35.95 1.53 2.85
C VAL A 647 34.95 1.72 3.99
N GLY A 648 34.45 2.94 4.17
CA GLY A 648 33.46 3.24 5.21
C GLY A 648 32.06 2.70 4.92
N ARG A 649 31.79 2.12 3.74
CA ARG A 649 30.58 1.29 3.53
C ARG A 649 30.65 -0.03 4.30
N HIS A 650 31.81 -0.48 4.79
CA HIS A 650 31.90 -1.69 5.60
C HIS A 650 31.17 -1.50 6.95
N PRO A 651 30.32 -2.46 7.39
CA PRO A 651 29.49 -2.30 8.59
C PRO A 651 30.23 -1.89 9.87
N THR A 652 31.46 -2.36 10.06
CA THR A 652 32.26 -2.03 11.25
C THR A 652 32.88 -0.63 11.22
N LEU A 653 33.09 -0.06 10.02
CA LEU A 653 33.71 1.25 9.82
C LEU A 653 32.67 2.34 9.50
N ALA A 654 31.46 1.93 9.15
CA ALA A 654 30.36 2.83 8.81
C ALA A 654 30.04 3.82 9.93
N THR A 655 30.07 3.40 11.20
CA THR A 655 29.83 4.30 12.34
C THR A 655 30.84 5.44 12.40
N HIS A 656 32.13 5.15 12.19
CA HIS A 656 33.19 6.15 12.16
C HIS A 656 33.05 7.11 10.98
N LEU A 657 32.69 6.59 9.80
CA LEU A 657 32.47 7.43 8.63
C LEU A 657 31.21 8.30 8.77
N GLU A 658 30.12 7.77 9.33
CA GLU A 658 28.87 8.51 9.57
C GLU A 658 29.12 9.66 10.57
N MET A 659 29.92 9.41 11.62
CA MET A 659 30.39 10.45 12.54
C MET A 659 31.15 11.55 11.81
N PHE A 660 32.12 11.18 10.97
CA PHE A 660 32.90 12.14 10.19
C PHE A 660 32.01 12.98 9.25
N LYS A 661 31.09 12.35 8.50
CA LYS A 661 30.16 13.04 7.59
C LYS A 661 29.27 14.04 8.32
N ARG A 662 28.70 13.64 9.47
CA ARG A 662 27.79 14.50 10.25
C ARG A 662 28.54 15.68 10.88
N VAL A 663 29.68 15.41 11.50
CA VAL A 663 30.53 16.46 12.09
C VAL A 663 31.00 17.43 11.02
N THR A 664 31.43 16.95 9.85
CA THR A 664 31.83 17.81 8.73
C THR A 664 30.68 18.68 8.24
N LYS A 665 29.49 18.12 8.07
CA LYS A 665 28.29 18.87 7.65
C LYS A 665 27.89 19.94 8.66
N ASN A 666 27.84 19.58 9.94
CA ASN A 666 27.51 20.52 11.01
C ASN A 666 28.57 21.62 11.11
N PHE A 667 29.85 21.25 11.10
CA PHE A 667 30.96 22.20 11.09
C PHE A 667 30.86 23.20 9.92
N LEU A 668 30.62 22.71 8.70
CA LEU A 668 30.46 23.57 7.52
C LEU A 668 29.23 24.47 7.63
N GLN A 669 28.10 23.95 8.14
CA GLN A 669 26.89 24.73 8.35
C GLN A 669 27.10 25.87 9.35
N PHE A 670 27.80 25.63 10.45
CA PHE A 670 28.17 26.67 11.41
C PHE A 670 29.18 27.65 10.80
N LEU A 671 30.20 27.16 10.11
CA LEU A 671 31.21 27.98 9.46
C LEU A 671 30.59 28.98 8.46
N ILE A 672 29.52 28.61 7.75
CA ILE A 672 28.79 29.51 6.84
C ILE A 672 28.27 30.75 7.60
N TRP A 673 27.65 30.57 8.77
CA TRP A 673 27.15 31.70 9.57
C TRP A 673 28.28 32.57 10.12
N TYR A 674 29.37 31.94 10.57
CA TYR A 674 30.54 32.65 11.10
C TYR A 674 31.45 33.24 10.02
N SER A 675 31.28 32.84 8.75
CA SER A 675 32.03 33.39 7.62
C SER A 675 31.85 34.89 7.48
N ILE A 676 30.70 35.44 7.88
CA ILE A 676 30.44 36.89 7.90
C ILE A 676 31.46 37.61 8.79
N LEU A 677 31.73 37.07 9.98
CA LEU A 677 32.71 37.63 10.92
C LEU A 677 34.13 37.50 10.36
N ILE A 678 34.46 36.36 9.77
CA ILE A 678 35.78 36.10 9.16
C ILE A 678 36.02 37.07 7.99
N ILE A 679 35.03 37.28 7.12
CA ILE A 679 35.11 38.22 6.00
C ILE A 679 35.24 39.66 6.51
N ALA A 680 34.52 40.04 7.57
CA ALA A 680 34.62 41.37 8.16
C ALA A 680 36.03 41.66 8.72
N PHE A 681 36.63 40.70 9.44
CA PHE A 681 38.01 40.81 9.89
C PHE A 681 39.01 40.82 8.74
N ALA A 682 38.80 39.98 7.72
CA ALA A 682 39.66 39.94 6.54
C ALA A 682 39.67 41.27 5.77
N LEU A 683 38.51 41.89 5.56
CA LEU A 683 38.40 43.21 4.94
C LEU A 683 38.99 44.31 5.83
N SER A 684 38.85 44.18 7.16
CA SER A 684 39.47 45.11 8.11
C SER A 684 40.99 45.04 8.06
N PHE A 685 41.57 43.83 8.05
CA PHE A 685 43.00 43.61 7.91
C PHE A 685 43.53 44.05 6.53
N TYR A 686 42.76 43.81 5.46
CA TYR A 686 43.06 44.36 4.14
C TYR A 686 43.17 45.89 4.18
N MET A 687 42.17 46.58 4.73
CA MET A 687 42.20 48.05 4.81
C MET A 687 43.36 48.58 5.67
N LEU A 688 43.72 47.86 6.73
CA LEU A 688 44.71 48.30 7.71
C LEU A 688 46.15 48.03 7.28
N PHE A 689 46.40 46.92 6.57
CA PHE A 689 47.74 46.46 6.23
C PHE A 689 48.06 46.54 4.73
N ARG A 690 47.17 47.03 3.86
CA ARG A 690 47.40 47.08 2.39
C ARG A 690 48.62 47.90 1.95
N ASN A 691 48.97 48.96 2.67
CA ASN A 691 49.94 49.97 2.20
C ASN A 691 51.37 49.78 2.73
N ASP A 692 51.65 48.65 3.40
CA ASP A 692 52.99 48.40 3.92
C ASP A 692 53.94 47.90 2.83
N ALA A 693 55.18 48.43 2.86
CA ALA A 693 56.20 48.19 1.84
C ALA A 693 56.94 46.85 2.00
N ASP A 694 56.56 46.04 3.00
CA ASP A 694 57.19 44.75 3.26
C ASP A 694 56.79 43.73 2.18
N ALA A 695 57.79 43.16 1.50
CA ALA A 695 57.59 42.17 0.43
C ALA A 695 56.88 40.89 0.91
N ASP A 696 56.87 40.62 2.21
CA ASP A 696 56.21 39.47 2.84
C ASP A 696 54.76 39.76 3.26
N ASN A 697 54.25 40.97 3.02
CA ASN A 697 52.91 41.36 3.40
C ASN A 697 51.86 40.80 2.44
N LYS A 698 51.12 39.79 2.91
CA LYS A 698 50.09 39.08 2.15
C LYS A 698 48.69 39.71 2.29
N PHE A 699 48.58 40.95 2.77
CA PHE A 699 47.30 41.68 2.89
C PHE A 699 47.05 42.68 1.76
N ASN A 700 47.84 42.62 0.69
CA ASN A 700 47.79 43.58 -0.43
C ASN A 700 46.57 43.40 -1.35
N ASP A 701 46.02 42.18 -1.40
CA ASP A 701 44.85 41.82 -2.21
C ASP A 701 43.70 41.30 -1.32
N PRO A 702 42.43 41.60 -1.64
CA PRO A 702 41.29 41.12 -0.84
C PRO A 702 41.23 39.59 -0.73
N SER A 703 41.60 38.85 -1.79
CA SER A 703 41.64 37.38 -1.79
C SER A 703 42.78 36.80 -0.95
N SER A 704 43.95 37.45 -0.96
CA SER A 704 45.08 37.04 -0.14
C SER A 704 44.83 37.36 1.34
N ALA A 705 44.19 38.50 1.63
CA ALA A 705 43.78 38.88 2.98
C ALA A 705 42.74 37.91 3.56
N THR A 706 41.74 37.50 2.79
CA THR A 706 40.76 36.49 3.24
C THR A 706 41.39 35.13 3.45
N PHE A 707 42.21 34.63 2.51
CA PHE A 707 42.94 33.38 2.68
C PHE A 707 43.84 33.42 3.92
N LYS A 708 44.57 34.52 4.13
CA LYS A 708 45.44 34.68 5.27
C LYS A 708 44.68 34.73 6.59
N THR A 709 43.53 35.40 6.62
CA THR A 709 42.64 35.43 7.80
C THR A 709 42.05 34.05 8.12
N ILE A 710 41.74 33.25 7.10
CA ILE A 710 41.29 31.84 7.28
C ILE A 710 42.43 30.98 7.83
N VAL A 711 43.66 31.15 7.36
CA VAL A 711 44.83 30.45 7.95
C VAL A 711 45.03 30.87 9.40
N MET A 712 44.80 32.14 9.75
CA MET A 712 44.89 32.60 11.14
C MET A 712 43.76 32.03 12.02
N LEU A 713 42.65 31.55 11.45
CA LEU A 713 41.57 30.87 12.19
C LEU A 713 41.98 29.46 12.66
N THR A 714 42.91 28.78 11.99
CA THR A 714 43.38 27.45 12.42
C THR A 714 44.33 27.51 13.63
N GLY A 715 44.67 28.72 14.09
CA GLY A 715 45.65 28.94 15.17
C GLY A 715 47.10 28.98 14.69
N GLU A 716 47.34 28.90 13.38
CA GLU A 716 48.67 29.11 12.79
C GLU A 716 48.97 30.61 12.72
N PHE A 717 49.64 31.11 13.76
CA PHE A 717 49.99 32.53 13.87
C PHE A 717 51.40 32.88 13.40
N ASP A 718 52.11 32.00 12.68
CA ASP A 718 53.52 32.16 12.28
C ASP A 718 53.85 33.44 11.47
N THR A 719 52.86 34.27 11.15
CA THR A 719 53.04 35.62 10.61
C THR A 719 53.12 36.74 11.63
N PHE A 720 53.28 36.45 12.92
CA PHE A 720 53.55 37.47 13.94
C PHE A 720 54.79 38.34 13.62
N GLY A 721 55.77 37.80 12.89
CA GLY A 721 56.96 38.56 12.44
C GLY A 721 56.76 39.44 11.21
N SER A 722 55.63 39.30 10.49
CA SER A 722 55.37 39.99 9.21
C SER A 722 54.07 40.80 9.19
N LEU A 723 53.42 40.97 10.35
CA LEU A 723 52.30 41.91 10.50
C LEU A 723 52.85 43.30 10.82
N PRO A 724 52.67 44.28 9.94
CA PRO A 724 53.27 45.59 10.14
C PRO A 724 52.37 46.42 11.07
N PHE A 725 52.67 46.35 12.36
CA PHE A 725 51.98 47.14 13.38
C PHE A 725 52.47 48.61 13.46
N SER A 726 53.33 49.03 12.53
CA SER A 726 54.06 50.30 12.55
C SER A 726 53.21 51.50 12.13
N LEU A 727 52.31 51.36 11.15
CA LEU A 727 51.50 52.47 10.63
C LEU A 727 50.40 52.94 11.60
N HIS A 728 49.70 52.00 12.26
CA HIS A 728 48.58 52.29 13.16
C HIS A 728 48.61 51.40 14.42
N PRO A 729 49.57 51.61 15.34
CA PRO A 729 49.86 50.66 16.41
C PRO A 729 48.64 50.37 17.31
N ILE A 730 47.91 51.39 17.74
CA ILE A 730 46.80 51.18 18.69
C ILE A 730 45.64 50.39 18.06
N VAL A 731 45.23 50.78 16.86
CA VAL A 731 44.08 50.17 16.16
C VAL A 731 44.42 48.74 15.72
N SER A 732 45.62 48.53 15.18
CA SER A 732 46.08 47.21 14.74
C SER A 732 46.20 46.21 15.89
N HIS A 733 46.72 46.62 17.05
CA HIS A 733 46.78 45.74 18.23
C HIS A 733 45.39 45.45 18.79
N ALA A 734 44.50 46.46 18.86
CA ALA A 734 43.15 46.27 19.39
C ALA A 734 42.29 45.34 18.52
N LEU A 735 42.30 45.54 17.19
CA LEU A 735 41.54 44.74 16.24
C LEU A 735 42.08 43.29 16.18
N PHE A 736 43.40 43.13 16.29
CA PHE A 736 44.04 41.83 16.35
C PHE A 736 43.74 41.06 17.66
N LEU A 737 43.77 41.74 18.82
CA LEU A 737 43.34 41.13 20.09
C LEU A 737 41.88 40.70 20.05
N LEU A 738 41.00 41.53 19.45
CA LEU A 738 39.59 41.18 19.26
C LEU A 738 39.43 39.97 18.35
N PHE A 739 40.22 39.87 17.28
CA PHE A 739 40.26 38.71 16.40
C PHE A 739 40.69 37.44 17.15
N ILE A 740 41.78 37.48 17.93
CA ILE A 740 42.23 36.33 18.74
C ILE A 740 41.12 35.90 19.69
N PHE A 741 40.52 36.84 20.41
CA PHE A 741 39.48 36.51 21.37
C PHE A 741 38.23 35.90 20.70
N LEU A 742 37.67 36.55 19.69
CA LEU A 742 36.42 36.10 19.06
C LEU A 742 36.60 34.87 18.16
N ILE A 743 37.66 34.84 17.35
CA ILE A 743 37.87 33.79 16.35
C ILE A 743 38.68 32.64 16.95
N ALA A 744 39.89 32.90 17.44
CA ALA A 744 40.76 31.82 17.86
C ALA A 744 40.35 31.19 19.19
N ILE A 745 39.86 31.98 20.16
CA ILE A 745 39.47 31.46 21.48
C ILE A 745 38.00 31.06 21.50
N VAL A 746 37.07 31.95 21.13
CA VAL A 746 35.64 31.65 21.27
C VAL A 746 35.14 30.72 20.16
N LEU A 747 35.34 31.08 18.89
CA LEU A 747 34.77 30.33 17.76
C LEU A 747 35.36 28.91 17.62
N VAL A 748 36.68 28.75 17.66
CA VAL A 748 37.30 27.41 17.53
C VAL A 748 36.91 26.49 18.68
N ASN A 749 36.87 26.98 19.93
CA ASN A 749 36.44 26.17 21.06
C ASN A 749 34.94 25.83 21.01
N LEU A 750 34.09 26.73 20.52
CA LEU A 750 32.68 26.44 20.27
C LEU A 750 32.52 25.33 19.22
N LEU A 751 33.23 25.43 18.09
CA LEU A 751 33.17 24.43 17.01
C LEU A 751 33.67 23.05 17.48
N ASN A 752 34.74 23.01 18.27
CA ASN A 752 35.23 21.77 18.88
C ASN A 752 34.21 21.20 19.88
N GLY A 753 33.58 22.04 20.70
CA GLY A 753 32.54 21.62 21.65
C GLY A 753 31.33 21.01 20.95
N LEU A 754 30.87 21.62 19.85
CA LEU A 754 29.78 21.10 19.02
C LEU A 754 30.14 19.75 18.39
N ALA A 755 31.34 19.63 17.82
CA ALA A 755 31.82 18.37 17.24
C ALA A 755 31.88 17.23 18.27
N VAL A 756 32.35 17.52 19.49
CA VAL A 756 32.38 16.53 20.58
C VAL A 756 30.96 16.12 20.99
N SER A 757 30.04 17.08 21.12
CA SER A 757 28.64 16.76 21.43
C SER A 757 27.99 15.88 20.35
N ASP A 758 28.22 16.19 19.07
CA ASP A 758 27.68 15.40 17.95
C ASP A 758 28.24 13.97 17.91
N THR A 759 29.55 13.82 18.16
CA THR A 759 30.18 12.49 18.20
C THR A 759 29.70 11.66 19.39
N GLN A 760 29.45 12.27 20.54
CA GLN A 760 28.90 11.58 21.71
C GLN A 760 27.46 11.10 21.44
N ALA A 761 26.62 11.94 20.85
CA ALA A 761 25.24 11.56 20.50
C ALA A 761 25.21 10.39 19.52
N ILE A 762 26.04 10.41 18.46
CA ILE A 762 26.12 9.28 17.52
C ILE A 762 26.71 8.04 18.16
N ARG A 763 27.69 8.18 19.05
CA ARG A 763 28.30 7.05 19.73
C ARG A 763 27.32 6.33 20.65
N ALA A 764 26.41 7.05 21.30
CA ALA A 764 25.33 6.46 22.07
C ALA A 764 24.43 5.55 21.21
N ASP A 765 24.21 5.94 19.95
CA ASP A 765 23.38 5.21 18.98
C ASP A 765 24.20 4.38 17.96
N ALA A 766 25.50 4.15 18.21
CA ALA A 766 26.43 3.62 17.21
C ALA A 766 25.98 2.27 16.62
N GLU A 767 25.41 1.41 17.45
CA GLU A 767 24.88 0.11 17.03
C GLU A 767 23.69 0.26 16.07
N ILE A 768 22.74 1.15 16.37
CA ILE A 768 21.59 1.43 15.49
C ILE A 768 22.10 2.00 14.16
N VAL A 769 23.03 2.96 14.22
CA VAL A 769 23.63 3.58 13.04
C VAL A 769 24.36 2.54 12.18
N ALA A 770 25.03 1.56 12.79
CA ALA A 770 25.66 0.45 12.08
C ALA A 770 24.62 -0.40 11.33
N HIS A 771 23.50 -0.76 11.98
CA HIS A 771 22.41 -1.50 11.34
C HIS A 771 21.75 -0.70 10.20
N VAL A 772 21.45 0.59 10.42
CA VAL A 772 20.88 1.49 9.39
C VAL A 772 21.80 1.57 8.16
N SER A 773 23.11 1.72 8.39
CA SER A 773 24.11 1.76 7.30
C SER A 773 24.14 0.44 6.53
N ARG A 774 24.05 -0.70 7.25
CA ARG A 774 23.99 -2.04 6.66
C ARG A 774 22.72 -2.24 5.82
N VAL A 775 21.56 -1.79 6.30
CA VAL A 775 20.28 -1.83 5.57
C VAL A 775 20.42 -1.05 4.26
N LYS A 776 20.87 0.22 4.32
CA LYS A 776 21.03 1.07 3.14
C LYS A 776 21.96 0.46 2.10
N LEU A 777 23.08 -0.12 2.53
CA LEU A 777 24.03 -0.79 1.64
C LEU A 777 23.42 -2.02 0.97
N ILE A 778 22.75 -2.88 1.73
CA ILE A 778 22.12 -4.09 1.19
C ILE A 778 21.01 -3.70 0.20
N HIS A 779 20.14 -2.76 0.58
CA HIS A 779 19.07 -2.26 -0.27
C HIS A 779 19.62 -1.66 -1.57
N TYR A 780 20.72 -0.92 -1.51
CA TYR A 780 21.39 -0.39 -2.69
C TYR A 780 21.80 -1.50 -3.67
N PHE A 781 22.44 -2.57 -3.19
CA PHE A 781 22.79 -3.73 -4.02
C PHE A 781 21.56 -4.46 -4.55
N GLU A 782 20.48 -4.60 -3.76
CA GLU A 782 19.24 -5.23 -4.20
C GLU A 782 18.53 -4.41 -5.27
N LYS A 783 18.42 -3.09 -5.10
CA LYS A 783 17.81 -2.19 -6.09
C LYS A 783 18.56 -2.22 -7.41
N MET A 784 19.90 -2.22 -7.36
CA MET A 784 20.75 -2.39 -8.54
C MET A 784 20.57 -3.77 -9.19
N ALA A 785 20.37 -4.83 -8.40
CA ALA A 785 20.15 -6.19 -8.89
C ALA A 785 18.76 -6.38 -9.52
N VAL A 786 17.74 -5.73 -8.97
CA VAL A 786 16.36 -5.75 -9.44
C VAL A 786 16.25 -5.07 -10.81
N GLY A 787 17.00 -3.97 -11.02
CA GLY A 787 17.13 -3.33 -12.32
C GLY A 787 15.79 -2.85 -12.87
N ASP A 788 15.18 -1.86 -12.19
CA ASP A 788 14.00 -1.17 -12.71
C ASP A 788 14.36 0.28 -13.12
N PRO A 789 14.97 0.45 -14.31
CA PRO A 789 15.51 1.72 -14.77
C PRO A 789 14.43 2.81 -14.97
N PHE A 790 13.16 2.42 -15.06
CA PHE A 790 12.09 3.25 -15.63
C PHE A 790 10.73 3.13 -14.92
N SER A 791 10.66 2.83 -13.62
CA SER A 791 9.37 2.76 -12.91
C SER A 791 8.57 4.08 -12.93
N TRP A 792 9.26 5.23 -12.86
CA TRP A 792 8.64 6.55 -13.01
C TRP A 792 8.19 6.83 -14.46
N PHE A 793 8.92 6.29 -15.45
CA PHE A 793 8.56 6.38 -16.86
C PHE A 793 7.37 5.47 -17.16
N HIS A 794 7.23 4.29 -16.55
CA HIS A 794 6.02 3.46 -16.66
C HIS A 794 4.77 4.13 -16.08
N LYS A 795 4.90 4.88 -14.97
CA LYS A 795 3.81 5.73 -14.44
C LYS A 795 3.42 6.86 -15.42
N ALA A 796 4.38 7.43 -16.15
CA ALA A 796 4.13 8.43 -17.18
C ALA A 796 3.69 7.82 -18.55
N GLN A 797 4.13 6.59 -18.86
CA GLN A 797 3.91 5.87 -20.11
C GLN A 797 2.59 5.11 -20.12
N ASN A 798 1.94 4.92 -18.97
CA ASN A 798 0.51 4.59 -18.93
C ASN A 798 -0.39 5.69 -19.55
N GLN A 799 0.17 6.84 -19.95
CA GLN A 799 -0.49 7.82 -20.83
C GLN A 799 -0.01 7.76 -22.29
N ILE A 800 1.05 7.01 -22.62
CA ILE A 800 1.66 6.95 -23.96
C ILE A 800 2.03 5.50 -24.27
N SER A 801 1.02 4.65 -24.45
CA SER A 801 1.21 3.31 -25.01
C SER A 801 1.49 3.43 -26.51
N ASN A 802 2.73 3.16 -26.95
CA ASN A 802 3.04 2.53 -28.26
C ASN A 802 4.54 2.32 -28.59
N PHE A 803 5.49 2.64 -27.70
CA PHE A 803 6.90 2.35 -28.00
C PHE A 803 7.42 1.15 -27.21
N GLY A 804 7.37 -0.02 -27.87
CA GLY A 804 7.88 -1.29 -27.38
C GLY A 804 9.40 -1.38 -27.48
N TYR A 805 10.11 -0.95 -26.42
CA TYR A 805 11.51 -1.29 -26.22
C TYR A 805 11.69 -2.06 -24.91
N ASN A 806 11.90 -3.37 -25.01
CA ASN A 806 12.39 -4.21 -23.92
C ASN A 806 13.92 -4.09 -23.85
N ILE A 807 14.44 -3.39 -22.84
CA ILE A 807 15.87 -3.36 -22.56
C ILE A 807 16.27 -4.71 -21.90
N PRO A 808 17.37 -5.36 -22.34
CA PRO A 808 17.69 -6.72 -21.89
C PRO A 808 18.17 -6.77 -20.42
N SER A 809 17.32 -7.28 -19.52
CA SER A 809 17.58 -7.51 -18.09
C SER A 809 18.33 -8.83 -17.77
N LEU A 810 19.03 -9.40 -18.75
CA LEU A 810 19.58 -10.76 -18.66
C LEU A 810 20.70 -10.93 -17.62
N CYS A 811 21.51 -9.90 -17.39
CA CYS A 811 22.65 -9.99 -16.45
C CYS A 811 22.23 -9.70 -14.99
N THR A 812 21.37 -8.70 -14.77
CA THR A 812 20.84 -8.29 -13.46
C THR A 812 20.01 -9.41 -12.82
N ARG A 813 19.16 -10.09 -13.60
CA ARG A 813 18.32 -11.19 -13.10
C ARG A 813 19.12 -12.34 -12.49
N ARG A 814 20.24 -12.73 -13.10
CA ARG A 814 21.11 -13.80 -12.57
C ARG A 814 21.83 -13.40 -11.28
N PHE A 815 22.16 -12.12 -11.15
CA PHE A 815 22.77 -11.56 -9.94
C PHE A 815 21.74 -11.47 -8.80
N TYR A 816 20.54 -10.96 -9.10
CA TYR A 816 19.41 -10.91 -8.16
C TYR A 816 19.06 -12.29 -7.60
N LEU A 817 18.92 -13.30 -8.44
CA LEU A 817 18.62 -14.69 -8.02
C LEU A 817 19.69 -15.31 -7.09
N LYS A 818 20.90 -14.74 -7.00
CA LYS A 818 21.95 -15.19 -6.06
C LYS A 818 21.95 -14.45 -4.72
N ILE A 819 21.30 -13.29 -4.65
CA ILE A 819 21.23 -12.43 -3.45
C ILE A 819 19.85 -12.55 -2.76
N ARG A 820 18.84 -12.97 -3.50
CA ARG A 820 17.48 -13.19 -3.04
C ARG A 820 17.42 -14.31 -1.99
N LEU A 821 16.66 -14.11 -0.91
CA LEU A 821 16.45 -15.14 0.11
C LEU A 821 15.12 -15.88 -0.09
N PHE A 822 14.03 -15.19 -0.45
CA PHE A 822 12.73 -15.81 -0.66
C PHE A 822 12.45 -16.05 -2.16
N PRO A 823 11.69 -17.07 -2.56
CA PRO A 823 11.37 -18.29 -1.82
C PRO A 823 12.52 -19.32 -1.86
N ASP A 824 13.57 -19.06 -2.64
CA ASP A 824 14.56 -20.07 -3.06
C ASP A 824 15.49 -20.54 -1.92
N ALA A 825 15.97 -19.63 -1.08
CA ALA A 825 16.89 -19.94 0.02
C ALA A 825 16.18 -20.24 1.35
N LEU A 826 14.99 -19.67 1.55
CA LEU A 826 14.15 -19.83 2.74
C LEU A 826 12.73 -20.25 2.33
N GLN A 827 12.56 -21.52 1.95
CA GLN A 827 11.25 -22.04 1.51
C GLN A 827 10.20 -21.99 2.61
N ASP A 828 10.57 -22.36 3.84
CA ASP A 828 9.67 -22.34 5.00
C ASP A 828 9.57 -20.95 5.65
N SER A 829 10.28 -19.94 5.11
CA SER A 829 10.41 -18.61 5.72
C SER A 829 10.95 -18.61 7.16
N GLU A 830 11.63 -19.68 7.58
CA GLU A 830 12.25 -19.82 8.91
C GLU A 830 13.73 -20.22 8.79
N ILE A 831 14.52 -19.88 9.81
CA ILE A 831 15.86 -20.45 10.01
C ILE A 831 15.94 -21.19 11.33
N LYS A 832 16.76 -22.25 11.37
CA LYS A 832 17.06 -23.00 12.60
C LYS A 832 18.52 -22.78 12.98
N ILE A 833 18.76 -22.30 14.20
CA ILE A 833 20.09 -21.96 14.70
C ILE A 833 20.49 -22.95 15.79
N LEU A 834 21.50 -23.77 15.51
CA LEU A 834 22.08 -24.74 16.45
C LEU A 834 23.12 -24.04 17.33
N THR A 835 22.71 -23.59 18.52
CA THR A 835 23.57 -22.74 19.36
C THR A 835 24.79 -23.48 19.91
N ASN A 836 24.67 -24.79 20.17
CA ASN A 836 25.73 -25.60 20.75
C ASN A 836 26.71 -26.16 19.69
N GLN A 837 26.47 -25.87 18.41
CA GLN A 837 27.33 -26.22 17.29
C GLN A 837 27.93 -24.97 16.63
N ARG A 838 28.53 -24.09 17.45
CA ARG A 838 29.13 -22.81 17.02
C ARG A 838 28.12 -21.88 16.33
N ASN A 839 26.84 -21.93 16.70
CA ASN A 839 25.75 -21.15 16.08
C ASN A 839 25.56 -21.48 14.59
N PHE A 840 25.64 -22.76 14.22
CA PHE A 840 25.40 -23.21 12.85
C PHE A 840 23.95 -22.93 12.45
N VAL A 841 23.74 -22.41 11.24
CA VAL A 841 22.40 -22.20 10.68
C VAL A 841 22.06 -23.34 9.74
N ASP A 842 21.01 -24.06 10.10
CA ASP A 842 20.40 -25.08 9.27
C ASP A 842 19.27 -24.47 8.43
N PHE A 843 19.40 -24.61 7.11
CA PHE A 843 18.43 -24.14 6.10
C PHE A 843 17.47 -25.26 5.65
N GLY A 844 17.53 -26.44 6.28
CA GLY A 844 16.68 -27.59 5.93
C GLY A 844 17.21 -28.40 4.74
N SER A 845 16.61 -29.58 4.53
CA SER A 845 17.08 -30.60 3.57
C SER A 845 16.84 -30.25 2.09
N SER A 846 16.00 -29.25 1.79
CA SER A 846 15.53 -28.94 0.42
C SER A 846 16.20 -27.72 -0.23
N ALA A 847 17.02 -26.97 0.51
CA ALA A 847 17.68 -25.77 -0.03
C ALA A 847 18.79 -26.15 -1.03
N LYS A 848 18.71 -25.63 -2.25
CA LYS A 848 19.81 -25.77 -3.24
C LYS A 848 21.04 -25.03 -2.71
N LYS A 849 21.99 -25.78 -2.13
CA LYS A 849 23.28 -25.28 -1.61
C LYS A 849 24.06 -24.36 -2.57
N SER A 850 23.75 -24.40 -3.88
CA SER A 850 24.38 -23.59 -4.93
C SER A 850 23.86 -22.16 -5.05
N GLN A 851 22.71 -21.79 -4.47
CA GLN A 851 22.12 -20.45 -4.60
C GLN A 851 22.58 -19.45 -3.52
N ILE A 852 22.85 -19.90 -2.28
CA ILE A 852 23.32 -19.05 -1.18
C ILE A 852 24.84 -18.84 -1.30
N GLY A 853 25.30 -18.21 -2.38
CA GLY A 853 26.65 -17.64 -2.55
C GLY A 853 27.88 -18.54 -2.34
N CYS A 854 27.70 -19.81 -2.01
CA CYS A 854 28.76 -20.74 -1.68
C CYS A 854 29.20 -21.47 -2.94
N ILE A 855 30.43 -21.17 -3.38
CA ILE A 855 31.25 -22.16 -4.11
C ILE A 855 31.19 -23.45 -3.28
N ALA A 856 31.13 -24.60 -3.94
CA ALA A 856 30.91 -25.95 -3.41
C ALA A 856 31.75 -26.43 -2.18
N ASN A 857 32.54 -25.55 -1.53
CA ASN A 857 33.45 -25.81 -0.41
C ASN A 857 33.16 -25.01 0.89
N CYS A 858 31.94 -24.49 1.10
CA CYS A 858 31.63 -23.82 2.39
C CYS A 858 31.41 -24.84 3.53
N GLN A 859 32.17 -24.71 4.62
CA GLN A 859 32.06 -25.48 5.87
C GLN A 859 30.82 -25.15 6.74
N GLY A 860 29.75 -24.62 6.14
CA GLY A 860 28.53 -24.20 6.86
C GLY A 860 28.39 -22.70 7.06
N TYR A 861 27.17 -22.28 7.44
CA TYR A 861 26.84 -20.90 7.78
C TYR A 861 26.76 -20.74 9.29
N TYR A 862 27.32 -19.66 9.84
CA TYR A 862 27.37 -19.42 11.28
C TYR A 862 26.92 -17.99 11.60
N LEU A 863 26.06 -17.85 12.62
CA LEU A 863 25.55 -16.57 13.09
C LEU A 863 26.50 -15.92 14.11
N GLU A 864 26.58 -14.59 14.13
CA GLU A 864 27.33 -13.83 15.13
C GLU A 864 26.82 -14.13 16.55
N LYS A 865 27.75 -14.21 17.52
CA LYS A 865 27.44 -14.59 18.90
C LYS A 865 26.52 -13.59 19.60
N GLU A 866 26.64 -12.30 19.27
CA GLU A 866 25.84 -11.21 19.80
C GLU A 866 24.35 -11.41 19.48
N ILE A 867 24.03 -11.67 18.22
CA ILE A 867 22.65 -11.94 17.75
C ILE A 867 22.03 -13.14 18.48
N VAL A 868 22.80 -14.21 18.70
CA VAL A 868 22.32 -15.39 19.43
C VAL A 868 22.10 -15.10 20.91
N ASN A 869 22.94 -14.27 21.53
CA ASN A 869 22.76 -13.87 22.92
C ASN A 869 21.51 -13.00 23.09
N GLU A 870 21.25 -12.08 22.16
CA GLU A 870 20.01 -11.28 22.14
C GLU A 870 18.78 -12.17 21.94
N ALA A 871 18.83 -13.13 21.02
CA ALA A 871 17.75 -14.11 20.83
C ALA A 871 17.47 -14.89 22.12
N LYS A 872 18.51 -15.33 22.83
CA LYS A 872 18.37 -15.97 24.15
C LYS A 872 17.74 -15.05 25.20
N SER A 873 18.06 -13.75 25.17
CA SER A 873 17.48 -12.76 26.08
C SER A 873 15.98 -12.57 25.82
N VAL A 874 15.56 -12.51 24.55
CA VAL A 874 14.15 -12.43 24.15
C VAL A 874 13.39 -13.69 24.57
N ILE A 875 13.97 -14.88 24.37
CA ILE A 875 13.37 -16.14 24.82
C ILE A 875 13.17 -16.14 26.34
N LYS A 876 14.15 -15.66 27.10
CA LYS A 876 14.06 -15.56 28.56
C LYS A 876 12.96 -14.59 29.00
N LEU A 877 12.86 -13.43 28.37
CA LEU A 877 11.79 -12.46 28.62
C LEU A 877 10.41 -13.04 28.31
N ASN A 878 10.29 -13.77 27.20
CA ASN A 878 9.05 -14.45 26.83
C ASN A 878 8.65 -15.51 27.87
N SER A 879 9.61 -16.32 28.36
CA SER A 879 9.32 -17.31 29.40
C SER A 879 8.87 -16.67 30.72
N GLU A 880 9.53 -15.59 31.16
CA GLU A 880 9.15 -14.87 32.38
C GLU A 880 7.78 -14.19 32.24
N GLY A 881 7.45 -13.68 31.05
CA GLY A 881 6.14 -13.12 30.73
C GLY A 881 5.03 -14.17 30.74
N THR A 882 5.28 -15.34 30.15
CA THR A 882 4.32 -16.46 30.18
C THR A 882 4.11 -17.00 31.58
N GLU A 883 5.17 -17.09 32.41
CA GLU A 883 5.04 -17.53 33.80
C GLU A 883 4.18 -16.56 34.61
N LYS A 884 4.41 -15.24 34.48
CA LYS A 884 3.58 -14.21 35.14
C LYS A 884 2.12 -14.28 34.70
N SER A 885 1.87 -14.43 33.39
CA SER A 885 0.52 -14.56 32.86
C SER A 885 -0.18 -15.84 33.35
N CYS A 886 0.53 -16.97 33.40
CA CYS A 886 -0.01 -18.22 33.94
C CYS A 886 -0.33 -18.10 35.44
N THR A 887 0.51 -17.40 36.23
CA THR A 887 0.22 -17.17 37.65
C THR A 887 -1.00 -16.27 37.86
N GLU A 888 -1.16 -15.21 37.06
CA GLU A 888 -2.35 -14.35 37.13
C GLU A 888 -3.63 -15.11 36.74
N ILE A 889 -3.57 -15.95 35.70
CA ILE A 889 -4.70 -16.81 35.30
C ILE A 889 -5.02 -17.82 36.40
N LEU A 890 -4.01 -18.40 37.04
CA LEU A 890 -4.17 -19.32 38.16
C LEU A 890 -4.86 -18.63 39.35
N ASP A 891 -4.45 -17.41 39.66
CA ASP A 891 -5.05 -16.60 40.74
C ASP A 891 -6.53 -16.29 40.44
N ILE A 892 -6.87 -15.92 39.20
CA ILE A 892 -8.27 -15.71 38.77
C ILE A 892 -9.08 -17.02 38.87
N PHE A 893 -8.48 -18.16 38.50
CA PHE A 893 -9.13 -19.46 38.61
C PHE A 893 -9.38 -19.84 40.08
N ILE A 894 -8.41 -19.59 40.95
CA ILE A 894 -8.54 -19.81 42.40
C ILE A 894 -9.65 -18.93 42.97
N GLU A 895 -9.74 -17.66 42.57
CA GLU A 895 -10.79 -16.74 43.00
C GLU A 895 -12.19 -17.22 42.56
N LYS A 896 -12.34 -17.65 41.30
CA LYS A 896 -13.60 -18.24 40.81
C LYS A 896 -13.95 -19.54 41.52
N PHE A 897 -12.96 -20.41 41.77
CA PHE A 897 -13.17 -21.67 42.49
C PHE A 897 -13.66 -21.43 43.92
N ASN A 898 -13.02 -20.51 44.64
CA ASN A 898 -13.45 -20.10 45.99
C ASN A 898 -14.88 -19.52 45.98
N THR A 899 -15.26 -18.80 44.93
CA THR A 899 -16.62 -18.26 44.76
C THR A 899 -17.64 -19.38 44.58
N VAL A 900 -17.33 -20.38 43.75
CA VAL A 900 -18.18 -21.56 43.55
C VAL A 900 -18.28 -22.41 44.82
N GLU A 901 -17.18 -22.59 45.55
CA GLU A 901 -17.18 -23.32 46.83
C GLU A 901 -18.09 -22.64 47.86
N LYS A 902 -18.03 -21.31 47.95
CA LYS A 902 -18.91 -20.51 48.80
C LYS A 902 -20.39 -20.65 48.43
N GLN A 903 -20.71 -20.64 47.12
CA GLN A 903 -22.07 -20.91 46.64
C GLN A 903 -22.52 -22.33 46.97
N MET A 904 -21.63 -23.32 46.87
CA MET A 904 -21.92 -24.71 47.25
C MET A 904 -22.19 -24.86 48.75
N GLU A 905 -21.44 -24.15 49.60
CA GLU A 905 -21.72 -24.11 51.05
C GLU A 905 -23.07 -23.46 51.36
N GLU A 906 -23.43 -22.37 50.68
CA GLU A 906 -24.74 -21.73 50.83
C GLU A 906 -25.87 -22.67 50.42
N ILE A 907 -25.71 -23.39 49.30
CA ILE A 907 -26.67 -24.40 48.86
C ILE A 907 -26.76 -25.53 49.89
N LYS A 908 -25.65 -26.04 50.42
CA LYS A 908 -25.67 -27.06 51.50
C LYS A 908 -26.38 -26.55 52.75
N LYS A 909 -26.17 -25.30 53.15
CA LYS A 909 -26.90 -24.67 54.26
C LYS A 909 -28.41 -24.59 53.99
N MET A 910 -28.80 -24.19 52.78
CA MET A 910 -30.23 -24.17 52.38
C MET A 910 -30.83 -25.59 52.36
N LEU A 911 -30.09 -26.58 51.89
CA LEU A 911 -30.55 -27.98 51.81
C LEU A 911 -30.70 -28.61 53.20
N ASN A 912 -29.77 -28.31 54.11
CA ASN A 912 -29.89 -28.70 55.53
C ASN A 912 -31.07 -27.98 56.22
N ALA A 913 -31.29 -26.70 55.93
CA ALA A 913 -32.45 -25.98 56.45
C ALA A 913 -33.78 -26.60 55.95
N LEU A 914 -33.84 -27.03 54.69
CA LEU A 914 -34.99 -27.75 54.13
C LEU A 914 -35.19 -29.12 54.79
N ASN A 915 -34.12 -29.87 55.02
CA ASN A 915 -34.20 -31.17 55.70
C ASN A 915 -34.68 -31.02 57.15
N THR A 916 -34.18 -30.03 57.90
CA THR A 916 -34.68 -29.77 59.26
C THR A 916 -36.15 -29.36 59.29
N LYS A 917 -36.63 -28.63 58.26
CA LYS A 917 -38.07 -28.35 58.10
C LYS A 917 -38.89 -29.63 57.84
N SER A 918 -38.38 -30.54 57.03
CA SER A 918 -39.05 -31.83 56.74
C SER A 918 -39.10 -32.78 57.97
N GLU A 919 -38.09 -32.75 58.84
CA GLU A 919 -38.10 -33.50 60.10
C GLU A 919 -39.10 -32.91 61.11
N VAL A 920 -39.24 -31.58 61.16
CA VAL A 920 -40.26 -30.94 62.01
C VAL A 920 -41.69 -31.24 61.51
N ASP A 921 -41.90 -31.27 60.19
CA ASP A 921 -43.22 -31.59 59.61
C ASP A 921 -43.59 -33.09 59.78
N SER A 922 -42.62 -34.01 59.77
CA SER A 922 -42.85 -35.44 60.01
C SER A 922 -43.10 -35.80 61.49
N ILE A 923 -42.55 -35.03 62.44
CA ILE A 923 -42.87 -35.18 63.87
C ILE A 923 -44.26 -34.62 64.20
N SER A 924 -44.75 -33.63 63.44
CA SER A 924 -46.11 -33.09 63.63
C SER A 924 -47.22 -33.99 63.07
N SER A 925 -46.91 -34.84 62.07
CA SER A 925 -47.89 -35.71 61.40
C SER A 925 -47.99 -37.12 61.97
N SER A 926 -47.03 -37.56 62.79
CA SER A 926 -47.02 -38.89 63.43
C SER A 926 -47.77 -38.98 64.77
N ASN A 927 -48.18 -37.84 65.37
CA ASN A 927 -48.94 -37.81 66.62
C ASN A 927 -50.48 -37.84 66.47
N ASN A 928 -51.02 -37.91 65.24
CA ASN A 928 -52.47 -37.86 64.99
C ASN A 928 -53.10 -39.16 64.45
N PHE A 929 -52.35 -40.27 64.39
CA PHE A 929 -52.84 -41.54 63.80
C PHE A 929 -52.54 -42.78 64.66
N SER A 930 -52.90 -42.79 65.96
CA SER A 930 -52.96 -44.05 66.73
C SER A 930 -53.78 -43.97 68.02
N VAL A 931 -55.08 -43.62 67.95
CA VAL A 931 -56.07 -43.95 68.99
C VAL A 931 -57.40 -44.32 68.32
N LEU A 932 -57.56 -45.59 67.97
CA LEU A 932 -58.76 -46.37 67.61
C LEU A 932 -58.17 -47.66 66.99
N THR A 933 -58.05 -48.82 67.62
CA THR A 933 -59.00 -49.56 68.47
C THR A 933 -58.23 -50.60 69.30
N GLY A 934 -58.69 -50.86 70.53
CA GLY A 934 -58.11 -51.85 71.42
C GLY A 934 -58.54 -53.31 71.20
N SER A 935 -57.93 -54.14 72.05
CA SER A 935 -58.36 -55.47 72.53
C SER A 935 -58.40 -56.65 71.56
N ASN A 936 -57.43 -57.56 71.68
CA ASN A 936 -57.68 -58.86 72.33
C ASN A 936 -56.40 -59.57 72.79
N LYS A 937 -56.52 -60.24 73.94
CA LYS A 937 -55.53 -61.04 74.67
C LYS A 937 -55.43 -62.47 74.11
N SER A 938 -54.22 -63.03 74.10
CA SER A 938 -53.84 -64.29 74.78
C SER A 938 -52.33 -64.50 74.67
#